data_AF-A0A9X2MJS8-F1
#
_entry.id   AF-A0A9X2MJS8-F1
#
_cell.length_a   1.000
_cell.length_b   1.000
_cell.length_c   1.000
_cell.angle_alpha   90.00
_cell.angle_beta   90.00
_cell.angle_gamma   90.00
#
_symmetry.space_group_name_H-M   'P 1'
#
loop_
_entity.id
_entity.type
_entity.pdbx_description
1 polymer ?
#
loop_
_entity_poly.entity_id
_entity_poly.type
_entity_poly.pdbx_seq_one_letter_code
_entity_poly.pdbx_strand_id
1 'polypeptide(L)'
;MEENLEANGGLPAASESPPPVKRQRLRKLGRWFLVRYRARLQRESRLTAFAAGGLALFGAAAMALAALGMPTGLGVWLDMLLFQSANGALMLMVGFVLSCLFSFLYIPLPRRLSASFIYTGVQGVVILHYTEVGFVYAIILGLLYALIGLIFSLLLGVIATSGIRPVRKVYISAALAATAGITAIGIGWPAPLEPPARQEAASDNNGVNESVAVVEPLEAVNPASAGDYSVLSFSYGSGKDKYRGRFGEEVDLITEPVDASDYITYWPKLKSAFWGFDQHELPLNGTVWMPEGDGPFPLVLIVHGNHLMEYFSDGGYAYLGELLASRGMIAVSVDANFLNYSVWSSLPNDDMKMRGWLLLKHLQQLQTLSESNGSANPFEGRIDWEKVALIGHSRGGQAVSIAADRGRWFAEDETFQSLEEINIRSVIAIAPTDKRVDDLSAKLTDVNYLTLQGAMDGDVNNFYGERQYHRTTFGAQSDLFKAAVYLSRANHSQFNTSWGHMDERLPGGLLLNRKGMMPAEDQRLAAKVFISAFLEATLHGRQEYKALFQDYRSGADWLPTDTTDYIVRYDDANMARLASFDSSRQSGIERTDAEGMKSAAKQQAKDRDGNHKGTSGMALHWEKPGALFTLSLSKDALSKSESEADRLVFSLSNLEWELSNGTYEEPLPPLPDLEIAIATRDGASYILPLRSFMMPGEPAYTSFLTLGKLEREVKNSKYKNPTEAVAQTYIIPLALFEHNKASAEDKAGNGAQTAITAGDISSVAFRFQSERGKVLLDDIGFMPGGGAYVHYRQGT
;
A
#
# COMPACT_ATOMS: atom_id res chain seq x y z
N MET A 1 11.94 -105.24 -59.77
CA MET A 1 11.13 -105.74 -60.89
C MET A 1 10.50 -104.54 -61.55
N GLU A 2 10.78 -104.40 -62.85
CA GLU A 2 9.99 -103.77 -63.93
C GLU A 2 9.35 -102.39 -63.68
N GLU A 3 9.76 -101.32 -64.38
CA GLU A 3 9.53 -100.94 -65.80
C GLU A 3 8.28 -100.06 -66.01
N ASN A 4 8.51 -98.98 -66.76
CA ASN A 4 7.63 -98.28 -67.70
C ASN A 4 6.72 -97.09 -67.32
N LEU A 5 7.00 -96.00 -68.08
CA LEU A 5 6.12 -95.13 -68.88
C LEU A 5 5.50 -93.84 -68.30
N GLU A 6 5.41 -92.89 -69.24
CA GLU A 6 5.25 -91.42 -69.18
C GLU A 6 3.91 -90.88 -68.62
N ALA A 7 3.90 -89.62 -68.16
CA ALA A 7 3.00 -88.55 -68.65
C ALA A 7 3.12 -87.24 -67.82
N ASN A 8 3.12 -86.11 -68.54
CA ASN A 8 3.10 -84.73 -68.04
C ASN A 8 1.85 -84.39 -67.21
N GLY A 9 2.00 -83.49 -66.21
CA GLY A 9 0.86 -82.82 -65.57
C GLY A 9 1.28 -81.88 -64.44
N GLY A 10 1.41 -80.58 -64.75
CA GLY A 10 1.72 -79.54 -63.77
C GLY A 10 0.58 -79.29 -62.77
N LEU A 11 0.94 -78.99 -61.52
CA LEU A 11 0.07 -78.43 -60.50
C LEU A 11 0.28 -76.91 -60.44
N PRO A 12 -0.78 -76.07 -60.54
CA PRO A 12 -0.64 -74.63 -60.40
C PRO A 12 -0.52 -74.24 -58.92
N ALA A 13 0.44 -73.36 -58.63
CA ALA A 13 0.59 -72.71 -57.33
C ALA A 13 -0.64 -71.84 -57.03
N ALA A 14 -1.20 -72.00 -55.82
CA ALA A 14 -2.30 -71.20 -55.32
C ALA A 14 -1.92 -69.71 -55.29
N SER A 15 -2.73 -68.88 -55.93
CA SER A 15 -2.62 -67.43 -55.89
C SER A 15 -3.18 -66.90 -54.58
N GLU A 16 -2.33 -66.27 -53.76
CA GLU A 16 -2.79 -65.48 -52.62
C GLU A 16 -3.63 -64.31 -53.13
N SER A 17 -4.88 -64.24 -52.70
CA SER A 17 -5.80 -63.15 -53.02
C SER A 17 -5.29 -61.83 -52.40
N PRO A 18 -5.33 -60.70 -53.13
CA PRO A 18 -4.80 -59.43 -52.63
C PRO A 18 -5.60 -58.97 -51.40
N PRO A 19 -4.93 -58.39 -50.38
CA PRO A 19 -5.60 -57.97 -49.16
C PRO A 19 -6.66 -56.89 -49.46
N PRO A 20 -7.79 -56.86 -48.73
CA PRO A 20 -8.90 -55.97 -49.02
C PRO A 20 -8.47 -54.49 -49.01
N VAL A 21 -9.01 -53.68 -49.92
CA VAL A 21 -8.64 -52.26 -50.18
C VAL A 21 -8.51 -51.41 -48.89
N LYS A 22 -9.36 -51.68 -47.88
CA LYS A 22 -9.32 -51.03 -46.55
C LYS A 22 -7.99 -51.31 -45.81
N ARG A 23 -7.49 -52.55 -45.87
CA ARG A 23 -6.21 -52.98 -45.28
C ARG A 23 -5.00 -52.35 -46.00
N GLN A 24 -5.10 -52.12 -47.31
CA GLN A 24 -4.06 -51.45 -48.08
C GLN A 24 -3.99 -49.94 -47.79
N ARG A 25 -5.14 -49.26 -47.65
CA ARG A 25 -5.23 -47.85 -47.23
C ARG A 25 -4.68 -47.64 -45.81
N LEU A 26 -5.03 -48.52 -44.87
CA LEU A 26 -4.49 -48.50 -43.50
C LEU A 26 -2.97 -48.71 -43.47
N ARG A 27 -2.41 -49.61 -44.29
CA ARG A 27 -0.96 -49.79 -44.41
C ARG A 27 -0.25 -48.58 -45.01
N LYS A 28 -0.82 -47.94 -46.03
CA LYS A 28 -0.28 -46.69 -46.61
C LYS A 28 -0.28 -45.55 -45.59
N LEU A 29 -1.38 -45.41 -44.85
CA LEU A 29 -1.51 -44.41 -43.78
C LEU A 29 -0.51 -44.67 -42.65
N GLY A 30 -0.38 -45.91 -42.16
CA GLY A 30 0.59 -46.29 -41.14
C GLY A 30 2.04 -46.06 -41.58
N ARG A 31 2.37 -46.34 -42.84
CA ARG A 31 3.70 -46.05 -43.42
C ARG A 31 3.95 -44.54 -43.48
N TRP A 32 2.95 -43.75 -43.87
CA TRP A 32 3.04 -42.29 -43.86
C TRP A 32 3.32 -41.75 -42.45
N PHE A 33 2.57 -42.22 -41.44
CA PHE A 33 2.78 -41.84 -40.04
C PHE A 33 4.20 -42.16 -39.58
N LEU A 34 4.70 -43.37 -39.83
CA LEU A 34 6.05 -43.80 -39.42
C LEU A 34 7.14 -42.93 -40.09
N VAL A 35 6.98 -42.62 -41.38
CA VAL A 35 7.92 -41.76 -42.12
C VAL A 35 7.93 -40.36 -41.53
N ARG A 36 6.76 -39.76 -41.28
CA ARG A 36 6.67 -38.42 -40.68
C ARG A 36 7.19 -38.40 -39.24
N TYR A 37 6.92 -39.43 -38.45
CA TYR A 37 7.44 -39.57 -37.09
C TYR A 37 8.98 -39.62 -37.05
N ARG A 38 9.59 -40.41 -37.93
CA ARG A 38 11.07 -40.46 -38.08
C ARG A 38 11.63 -39.16 -38.62
N ALA A 39 10.89 -38.48 -39.50
CA ALA A 39 11.30 -37.22 -40.09
C ALA A 39 11.31 -36.03 -39.11
N ARG A 40 10.71 -36.16 -37.92
CA ARG A 40 10.48 -35.03 -37.01
C ARG A 40 11.76 -34.27 -36.64
N LEU A 41 12.88 -34.98 -36.43
CA LEU A 41 14.18 -34.40 -36.04
C LEU A 41 15.16 -34.22 -37.22
N GLN A 42 14.75 -34.48 -38.47
CA GLN A 42 15.67 -34.45 -39.63
C GLN A 42 16.31 -33.08 -39.90
N ARG A 43 15.74 -31.99 -39.37
CA ARG A 43 16.23 -30.62 -39.54
C ARG A 43 16.95 -30.07 -38.32
N GLU A 44 17.28 -30.93 -37.35
CA GLU A 44 18.00 -30.55 -36.14
C GLU A 44 19.51 -30.65 -36.35
N SER A 45 20.24 -29.63 -35.89
CA SER A 45 21.70 -29.62 -35.82
C SER A 45 22.17 -29.56 -34.36
N ARG A 46 23.48 -29.67 -34.11
CA ARG A 46 24.05 -29.45 -32.77
C ARG A 46 23.72 -28.05 -32.24
N LEU A 47 23.70 -27.05 -33.12
CA LEU A 47 23.34 -25.67 -32.78
C LEU A 47 21.87 -25.56 -32.38
N THR A 48 20.94 -26.14 -33.15
CA THR A 48 19.50 -26.06 -32.82
C THR A 48 19.16 -26.90 -31.58
N ALA A 49 19.88 -28.00 -31.35
CA ALA A 49 19.79 -28.78 -30.13
C ALA A 49 20.23 -27.97 -28.90
N PHE A 50 21.36 -27.27 -29.01
CA PHE A 50 21.86 -26.39 -27.96
C PHE A 50 20.86 -25.25 -27.69
N ALA A 51 20.37 -24.59 -28.74
CA ALA A 51 19.40 -23.51 -28.60
C ALA A 51 18.08 -23.96 -27.97
N ALA A 52 17.60 -25.18 -28.28
CA ALA A 52 16.44 -25.76 -27.64
C ALA A 52 16.67 -26.02 -26.14
N GLY A 53 17.87 -26.49 -25.77
CA GLY A 53 18.28 -26.62 -24.37
C GLY A 53 18.38 -25.27 -23.65
N GLY A 54 18.90 -24.23 -24.31
CA GLY A 54 18.94 -22.88 -23.76
C GLY A 54 17.54 -22.29 -23.54
N LEU A 55 16.60 -22.50 -24.46
CA LEU A 55 15.19 -22.15 -24.24
C LEU A 55 14.57 -22.89 -23.06
N ALA A 56 14.93 -24.17 -22.85
CA ALA A 56 14.50 -24.89 -21.66
C ALA A 56 15.01 -24.24 -20.35
N LEU A 57 16.23 -23.69 -20.35
CA LEU A 57 16.76 -22.93 -19.21
C LEU A 57 15.99 -21.63 -18.99
N PHE A 58 15.62 -20.90 -20.05
CA PHE A 58 14.76 -19.72 -19.94
C PHE A 58 13.37 -20.09 -19.39
N GLY A 59 12.78 -21.18 -19.87
CA GLY A 59 11.51 -21.69 -19.33
C GLY A 59 11.62 -22.11 -17.87
N ALA A 60 12.74 -22.74 -17.47
CA ALA A 60 13.02 -23.08 -16.08
C ALA A 60 13.21 -21.84 -15.20
N ALA A 61 13.92 -20.81 -15.68
CA ALA A 61 14.09 -19.55 -14.96
C ALA A 61 12.75 -18.83 -14.73
N ALA A 62 11.90 -18.75 -15.76
CA ALA A 62 10.55 -18.18 -15.63
C ALA A 62 9.71 -18.98 -14.61
N MET A 63 9.79 -20.32 -14.64
CA MET A 63 9.08 -21.16 -13.68
C MET A 63 9.62 -21.02 -12.25
N ALA A 64 10.93 -20.81 -12.09
CA ALA A 64 11.52 -20.56 -10.77
C ALA A 64 10.93 -19.30 -10.15
N LEU A 65 10.84 -18.21 -10.91
CA LEU A 65 10.23 -16.97 -10.45
C LEU A 65 8.75 -17.16 -10.09
N ALA A 66 8.01 -17.92 -10.89
CA ALA A 66 6.62 -18.26 -10.61
C ALA A 66 6.48 -19.09 -9.33
N ALA A 67 7.36 -20.07 -9.10
CA ALA A 67 7.37 -20.89 -7.89
C ALA A 67 7.64 -20.06 -6.62
N LEU A 68 8.54 -19.08 -6.67
CA LEU A 68 8.80 -18.18 -5.52
C LEU A 68 7.57 -17.33 -5.14
N GLY A 69 6.71 -17.00 -6.11
CA GLY A 69 5.45 -16.29 -5.86
C GLY A 69 4.26 -17.19 -5.52
N MET A 70 4.44 -18.52 -5.56
CA MET A 70 3.40 -19.50 -5.29
C MET A 70 3.89 -20.59 -4.33
N PRO A 71 4.35 -20.20 -3.11
CA PRO A 71 4.85 -21.17 -2.13
C PRO A 71 3.76 -22.19 -1.78
N THR A 72 4.13 -23.45 -1.62
CA THR A 72 3.20 -24.48 -1.08
C THR A 72 3.26 -24.55 0.44
N GLY A 73 4.28 -23.94 1.03
CA GLY A 73 4.59 -24.01 2.45
C GLY A 73 5.36 -25.27 2.87
N LEU A 74 5.74 -26.14 1.92
CA LEU A 74 6.63 -27.28 2.17
C LEU A 74 8.13 -26.91 2.15
N GLY A 75 8.44 -25.64 1.86
CA GLY A 75 9.79 -25.11 1.77
C GLY A 75 10.28 -24.90 0.33
N VAL A 76 11.07 -23.84 0.15
CA VAL A 76 11.48 -23.33 -1.17
C VAL A 76 12.15 -24.39 -2.04
N TRP A 77 12.99 -25.26 -1.47
CA TRP A 77 13.69 -26.28 -2.25
C TRP A 77 12.74 -27.36 -2.79
N LEU A 78 11.72 -27.75 -2.02
CA LEU A 78 10.75 -28.73 -2.50
C LEU A 78 9.82 -28.09 -3.53
N ASP A 79 9.41 -26.84 -3.32
CA ASP A 79 8.63 -26.08 -4.31
C ASP A 79 9.39 -25.99 -5.64
N MET A 80 10.68 -25.63 -5.59
CA MET A 80 11.53 -25.61 -6.77
C MET A 80 11.59 -26.98 -7.45
N LEU A 81 11.81 -28.05 -6.69
CA LEU A 81 11.87 -29.40 -7.27
C LEU A 81 10.55 -29.77 -7.96
N LEU A 82 9.40 -29.53 -7.33
CA LEU A 82 8.08 -29.86 -7.85
C LEU A 82 7.77 -29.08 -9.13
N PHE A 83 7.91 -27.75 -9.08
CA PHE A 83 7.62 -26.87 -10.21
C PHE A 83 8.55 -27.15 -11.39
N GLN A 84 9.85 -27.36 -11.15
CA GLN A 84 10.78 -27.63 -12.23
C GLN A 84 10.60 -29.01 -12.84
N SER A 85 10.27 -30.02 -12.03
CA SER A 85 9.96 -31.37 -12.53
C SER A 85 8.71 -31.36 -13.39
N ALA A 86 7.64 -30.69 -12.92
CA ALA A 86 6.40 -30.55 -13.67
C ALA A 86 6.62 -29.78 -14.99
N ASN A 87 7.32 -28.63 -14.93
CA ASN A 87 7.64 -27.84 -16.11
C ASN A 87 8.50 -28.60 -17.12
N GLY A 88 9.53 -29.31 -16.66
CA GLY A 88 10.39 -30.14 -17.53
C GLY A 88 9.61 -31.27 -18.20
N ALA A 89 8.78 -31.99 -17.45
CA ALA A 89 7.93 -33.05 -18.00
C ALA A 89 6.93 -32.50 -19.03
N LEU A 90 6.29 -31.38 -18.72
CA LEU A 90 5.34 -30.72 -19.61
C LEU A 90 6.03 -30.23 -20.90
N MET A 91 7.21 -29.62 -20.78
CA MET A 91 8.00 -29.19 -21.93
C MET A 91 8.41 -30.35 -22.84
N LEU A 92 8.84 -31.48 -22.26
CA LEU A 92 9.18 -32.68 -23.04
C LEU A 92 7.96 -33.26 -23.76
N MET A 93 6.82 -33.33 -23.08
CA MET A 93 5.56 -33.81 -23.66
C MET A 93 5.07 -32.90 -24.79
N VAL A 94 4.93 -31.60 -24.54
CA VAL A 94 4.48 -30.61 -25.55
C VAL A 94 5.49 -30.53 -26.69
N GLY A 95 6.79 -30.51 -26.39
CA GLY A 95 7.86 -30.53 -27.37
C GLY A 95 7.78 -31.74 -28.30
N PHE A 96 7.51 -32.93 -27.75
CA PHE A 96 7.29 -34.14 -28.53
C PHE A 96 6.07 -34.00 -29.44
N VAL A 97 4.90 -33.64 -28.89
CA VAL A 97 3.64 -33.51 -29.64
C VAL A 97 3.76 -32.49 -30.76
N LEU A 98 4.27 -31.29 -30.48
CA LEU A 98 4.43 -30.23 -31.48
C LEU A 98 5.45 -30.62 -32.55
N SER A 99 6.56 -31.27 -32.19
CA SER A 99 7.54 -31.73 -33.20
C SER A 99 6.94 -32.75 -34.18
N CYS A 100 6.07 -33.63 -33.67
CA CYS A 100 5.29 -34.57 -34.48
C CYS A 100 4.27 -33.85 -35.35
N LEU A 101 3.50 -32.91 -34.79
CA LEU A 101 2.51 -32.11 -35.51
C LEU A 101 3.15 -31.30 -36.65
N PHE A 102 4.23 -30.56 -36.37
CA PHE A 102 4.99 -29.82 -37.38
C PHE A 102 5.57 -30.74 -38.46
N SER A 103 5.89 -31.99 -38.10
CA SER A 103 6.23 -32.98 -39.10
C SER A 103 5.00 -33.35 -39.93
N PHE A 104 3.85 -33.66 -39.34
CA PHE A 104 2.65 -33.98 -40.11
C PHE A 104 2.18 -32.84 -41.04
N LEU A 105 2.39 -31.59 -40.63
CA LEU A 105 2.05 -30.38 -41.39
C LEU A 105 3.16 -29.91 -42.37
N TYR A 106 4.23 -30.69 -42.54
CA TYR A 106 5.34 -30.37 -43.46
C TYR A 106 6.05 -29.03 -43.19
N ILE A 107 5.99 -28.51 -41.95
CA ILE A 107 6.66 -27.27 -41.59
C ILE A 107 8.18 -27.41 -41.81
N PRO A 108 8.82 -26.50 -42.57
CA PRO A 108 10.23 -26.63 -42.99
C PRO A 108 11.24 -26.08 -41.96
N LEU A 109 10.90 -26.02 -40.67
CA LEU A 109 11.74 -25.48 -39.60
C LEU A 109 12.43 -26.58 -38.75
N PRO A 110 13.46 -26.26 -37.94
CA PRO A 110 13.97 -27.14 -36.88
C PRO A 110 12.89 -27.36 -35.81
N ARG A 111 12.13 -28.44 -35.95
CA ARG A 111 10.83 -28.60 -35.30
C ARG A 111 10.89 -28.68 -33.77
N ARG A 112 11.96 -29.23 -33.20
CA ARG A 112 12.12 -29.30 -31.74
C ARG A 112 12.50 -27.92 -31.19
N LEU A 113 13.36 -27.19 -31.87
CA LEU A 113 13.66 -25.80 -31.51
C LEU A 113 12.40 -24.93 -31.59
N SER A 114 11.63 -25.03 -32.69
CA SER A 114 10.37 -24.31 -32.86
C SER A 114 9.35 -24.67 -31.78
N ALA A 115 9.24 -25.96 -31.42
CA ALA A 115 8.37 -26.40 -30.33
C ALA A 115 8.81 -25.83 -28.97
N SER A 116 10.11 -25.80 -28.70
CA SER A 116 10.68 -25.23 -27.46
C SER A 116 10.44 -23.72 -27.37
N PHE A 117 10.55 -23.02 -28.50
CA PHE A 117 10.27 -21.58 -28.59
C PHE A 117 8.78 -21.30 -28.30
N ILE A 118 7.88 -22.02 -28.94
CA ILE A 118 6.43 -21.88 -28.71
C ILE A 118 6.08 -22.20 -27.25
N TYR A 119 6.62 -23.29 -26.71
CA TYR A 119 6.41 -23.64 -25.30
C TYR A 119 6.85 -22.52 -24.36
N THR A 120 8.09 -22.04 -24.51
CA THR A 120 8.65 -20.97 -23.66
C THR A 120 7.84 -19.68 -23.79
N GLY A 121 7.41 -19.33 -25.02
CA GLY A 121 6.59 -18.17 -25.27
C GLY A 121 5.24 -18.28 -24.58
N VAL A 122 4.50 -19.36 -24.82
CA VAL A 122 3.19 -19.62 -24.20
C VAL A 122 3.29 -19.69 -22.68
N GLN A 123 4.32 -20.34 -22.15
CA GLN A 123 4.61 -20.37 -20.72
C GLN A 123 4.77 -18.95 -20.16
N GLY A 124 5.56 -18.11 -20.82
CA GLY A 124 5.72 -16.69 -20.46
C GLY A 124 4.40 -15.93 -20.50
N VAL A 125 3.57 -16.13 -21.53
CA VAL A 125 2.23 -15.53 -21.62
C VAL A 125 1.35 -15.95 -20.45
N VAL A 126 1.31 -17.25 -20.12
CA VAL A 126 0.49 -17.77 -19.01
C VAL A 126 0.95 -17.19 -17.68
N ILE A 127 2.27 -17.19 -17.41
CA ILE A 127 2.83 -16.63 -16.18
C ILE A 127 2.46 -15.15 -16.05
N LEU A 128 2.67 -14.35 -17.10
CA LEU A 128 2.37 -12.92 -17.09
C LEU A 128 0.86 -12.61 -17.07
N HIS A 129 0.02 -13.49 -17.61
CA HIS A 129 -1.42 -13.31 -17.54
C HIS A 129 -1.90 -13.28 -16.07
N TYR A 130 -1.35 -14.15 -15.22
CA TYR A 130 -1.65 -14.19 -13.79
C TYR A 130 -0.98 -13.07 -12.97
N THR A 131 -0.09 -12.26 -13.57
CA THR A 131 0.37 -11.01 -12.97
C THR A 131 -0.47 -9.81 -13.38
N GLU A 132 -1.59 -10.03 -14.08
CA GLU A 132 -2.58 -9.02 -14.46
C GLU A 132 -2.03 -7.86 -15.31
N VAL A 133 -1.01 -8.10 -16.15
CA VAL A 133 -0.42 -7.06 -17.02
C VAL A 133 -1.27 -6.71 -18.26
N GLY A 134 -2.44 -7.32 -18.40
CA GLY A 134 -3.26 -7.27 -19.61
C GLY A 134 -2.88 -8.35 -20.62
N PHE A 135 -3.89 -8.98 -21.24
CA PHE A 135 -3.69 -10.16 -22.09
C PHE A 135 -2.81 -9.90 -23.33
N VAL A 136 -2.99 -8.74 -23.98
CA VAL A 136 -2.19 -8.36 -25.16
C VAL A 136 -0.72 -8.17 -24.79
N TYR A 137 -0.44 -7.49 -23.68
CA TYR A 137 0.93 -7.28 -23.20
C TYR A 137 1.56 -8.57 -22.69
N ALA A 138 0.79 -9.45 -22.04
CA ALA A 138 1.27 -10.78 -21.68
C ALA A 138 1.73 -11.56 -22.92
N ILE A 139 0.99 -11.49 -24.04
CA ILE A 139 1.40 -12.07 -25.33
C ILE A 139 2.70 -11.45 -25.83
N ILE A 140 2.76 -10.11 -25.91
CA ILE A 140 3.92 -9.38 -26.44
C ILE A 140 5.17 -9.70 -25.62
N LEU A 141 5.09 -9.56 -24.30
CA LEU A 141 6.21 -9.77 -23.37
C LEU A 141 6.62 -11.24 -23.30
N GLY A 142 5.66 -12.18 -23.29
CA GLY A 142 5.95 -13.62 -23.30
C GLY A 142 6.67 -14.06 -24.57
N LEU A 143 6.21 -13.59 -25.74
CA LEU A 143 6.89 -13.86 -27.02
C LEU A 143 8.25 -13.17 -27.10
N LEU A 144 8.37 -11.94 -26.61
CA LEU A 144 9.65 -11.22 -26.54
C LEU A 144 10.65 -11.97 -25.66
N TYR A 145 10.22 -12.45 -24.50
CA TYR A 145 11.04 -13.26 -23.59
C TYR A 145 11.58 -14.53 -24.29
N ALA A 146 10.71 -15.27 -24.99
CA ALA A 146 11.14 -16.44 -25.76
C ALA A 146 12.07 -16.07 -26.92
N LEU A 147 11.87 -14.91 -27.56
CA LEU A 147 12.72 -14.44 -28.65
C LEU A 147 14.12 -14.07 -28.16
N ILE A 148 14.20 -13.35 -27.03
CA ILE A 148 15.47 -13.06 -26.35
C ILE A 148 16.17 -14.37 -25.99
N GLY A 149 15.45 -15.31 -25.38
CA GLY A 149 15.99 -16.63 -25.05
C GLY A 149 16.52 -17.40 -26.27
N LEU A 150 15.80 -17.34 -27.40
CA LEU A 150 16.21 -17.97 -28.65
C LEU A 150 17.49 -17.34 -29.22
N ILE A 151 17.52 -16.02 -29.35
CA ILE A 151 18.68 -15.28 -29.88
C ILE A 151 19.90 -15.54 -29.02
N PHE A 152 19.76 -15.38 -27.70
CA PHE A 152 20.83 -15.61 -26.74
C PHE A 152 21.36 -17.04 -26.81
N SER A 153 20.47 -18.04 -26.87
CA SER A 153 20.85 -19.45 -26.93
C SER A 153 21.48 -19.83 -28.27
N LEU A 154 21.08 -19.20 -29.38
CA LEU A 154 21.73 -19.39 -30.69
C LEU A 154 23.13 -18.78 -30.70
N LEU A 155 23.30 -17.56 -30.19
CA LEU A 155 24.62 -16.90 -30.09
C LEU A 155 25.58 -17.72 -29.23
N LEU A 156 25.15 -18.11 -28.03
CA LEU A 156 25.93 -19.00 -27.18
C LEU A 156 26.17 -20.36 -27.81
N GLY A 157 25.20 -20.90 -28.56
CA GLY A 157 25.34 -22.16 -29.27
C GLY A 157 26.40 -22.11 -30.37
N VAL A 158 26.50 -21.00 -31.11
CA VAL A 158 27.57 -20.77 -32.10
C VAL A 158 28.93 -20.75 -31.40
N ILE A 159 29.04 -20.04 -30.27
CA ILE A 159 30.27 -20.01 -29.48
C ILE A 159 30.60 -21.40 -28.93
N ALA A 160 29.63 -22.10 -28.34
CA ALA A 160 29.80 -23.42 -27.74
C ALA A 160 30.22 -24.47 -28.78
N THR A 161 29.65 -24.42 -29.98
CA THR A 161 29.97 -25.34 -31.09
C THR A 161 31.18 -24.94 -31.92
N SER A 162 31.75 -23.75 -31.70
CA SER A 162 32.98 -23.30 -32.34
C SER A 162 34.23 -24.04 -31.85
N GLY A 163 35.29 -24.05 -32.66
CA GLY A 163 36.62 -24.57 -32.28
C GLY A 163 37.43 -23.68 -31.33
N ILE A 164 36.83 -22.64 -30.75
CA ILE A 164 37.51 -21.69 -29.85
C ILE A 164 37.91 -22.40 -28.53
N ARG A 165 39.01 -21.98 -27.89
CA ARG A 165 39.42 -22.53 -26.58
C ARG A 165 38.36 -22.23 -25.49
N PRO A 166 38.08 -23.15 -24.56
CA PRO A 166 37.01 -23.00 -23.56
C PRO A 166 37.04 -21.69 -22.78
N VAL A 167 38.23 -21.27 -22.32
CA VAL A 167 38.42 -20.03 -21.56
C VAL A 167 38.00 -18.79 -22.37
N ARG A 168 38.32 -18.73 -23.66
CA ARG A 168 37.93 -17.60 -24.53
C ARG A 168 36.42 -17.56 -24.78
N LYS A 169 35.75 -18.72 -24.79
CA LYS A 169 34.27 -18.79 -24.90
C LYS A 169 33.60 -18.12 -23.70
N VAL A 170 34.13 -18.33 -22.49
CA VAL A 170 33.63 -17.68 -21.28
C VAL A 170 33.78 -16.15 -21.38
N TYR A 171 34.95 -15.66 -21.77
CA TYR A 171 35.18 -14.22 -21.92
C TYR A 171 34.28 -13.56 -22.98
N ILE A 172 34.13 -14.17 -24.15
CA ILE A 172 33.26 -13.63 -25.21
C ILE A 172 31.80 -13.62 -24.76
N SER A 173 31.35 -14.68 -24.07
CA SER A 173 29.98 -14.77 -23.57
C SER A 173 29.72 -13.73 -22.47
N ALA A 174 30.66 -13.53 -21.55
CA ALA A 174 30.58 -12.49 -20.52
C ALA A 174 30.57 -11.09 -21.13
N ALA A 175 31.40 -10.83 -22.14
CA ALA A 175 31.44 -9.56 -22.84
C ALA A 175 30.11 -9.26 -23.56
N LEU A 176 29.53 -10.24 -24.26
CA LEU A 176 28.22 -10.08 -24.91
C LEU A 176 27.10 -9.79 -23.90
N ALA A 177 27.09 -10.49 -22.77
CA ALA A 177 26.13 -10.24 -21.70
C ALA A 177 26.29 -8.82 -21.12
N ALA A 178 27.53 -8.40 -20.87
CA ALA A 178 27.84 -7.05 -20.40
C ALA A 178 27.42 -5.98 -21.41
N THR A 179 27.71 -6.16 -22.71
CA THR A 179 27.28 -5.24 -23.76
C THR A 179 25.76 -5.14 -23.84
N ALA A 180 25.04 -6.27 -23.81
CA ALA A 180 23.58 -6.26 -23.81
C ALA A 180 23.00 -5.50 -22.60
N GLY A 181 23.57 -5.71 -21.40
CA GLY A 181 23.20 -4.97 -20.19
C GLY A 181 23.48 -3.47 -20.31
N ILE A 182 24.67 -3.09 -20.76
CA ILE A 182 25.06 -1.69 -20.96
C ILE A 182 24.18 -1.02 -22.03
N THR A 183 23.87 -1.71 -23.12
CA THR A 183 22.98 -1.19 -24.17
C THR A 183 21.57 -0.96 -23.61
N ALA A 184 21.02 -1.90 -22.84
CA ALA A 184 19.71 -1.73 -22.20
C ALA A 184 19.67 -0.53 -21.25
N ILE A 185 20.73 -0.34 -20.43
CA ILE A 185 20.88 0.83 -19.57
C ILE A 185 21.01 2.12 -20.40
N GLY A 186 21.84 2.12 -21.44
CA GLY A 186 22.13 3.28 -22.27
C GLY A 186 20.96 3.78 -23.12
N ILE A 187 20.02 2.90 -23.49
CA ILE A 187 18.77 3.27 -24.19
C ILE A 187 17.65 3.65 -23.21
N GLY A 188 17.88 3.57 -21.89
CA GLY A 188 16.88 3.87 -20.87
C GLY A 188 15.66 2.95 -20.91
N TRP A 189 15.81 1.69 -21.35
CA TRP A 189 14.67 0.75 -21.47
C TRP A 189 14.81 -0.42 -20.51
N PRO A 190 13.77 -0.75 -19.70
CA PRO A 190 12.48 -0.06 -19.58
C PRO A 190 12.58 1.21 -18.71
N ALA A 191 11.75 2.23 -19.01
CA ALA A 191 11.65 3.47 -18.23
C ALA A 191 10.25 3.67 -17.61
N PRO A 192 10.18 4.11 -16.35
CA PRO A 192 8.92 4.52 -15.72
C PRO A 192 8.37 5.79 -16.38
N LEU A 193 7.10 6.13 -16.10
CA LEU A 193 6.59 7.44 -16.49
C LEU A 193 7.24 8.50 -15.61
N GLU A 194 7.81 9.52 -16.23
CA GLU A 194 8.28 10.70 -15.49
C GLU A 194 7.10 11.66 -15.31
N PRO A 195 6.94 12.26 -14.11
CA PRO A 195 5.97 13.33 -13.91
C PRO A 195 6.21 14.46 -14.93
N PRO A 196 5.15 15.17 -15.37
CA PRO A 196 5.32 16.29 -16.29
C PRO A 196 6.23 17.34 -15.69
N ALA A 197 7.03 18.01 -16.53
CA ALA A 197 7.87 19.10 -16.07
C ALA A 197 7.03 20.23 -15.46
N ARG A 198 7.48 20.74 -14.31
CA ARG A 198 6.88 21.90 -13.66
C ARG A 198 7.41 23.18 -14.32
N GLN A 199 6.50 24.10 -14.63
CA GLN A 199 6.84 25.46 -15.05
C GLN A 199 7.55 26.16 -13.90
N GLU A 200 8.67 26.82 -14.19
CA GLU A 200 9.30 27.70 -13.22
C GLU A 200 8.34 28.83 -12.87
N ALA A 201 8.25 29.17 -11.58
CA ALA A 201 7.58 30.39 -11.18
C ALA A 201 8.28 31.57 -11.86
N ALA A 202 7.51 32.51 -12.41
CA ALA A 202 8.09 33.78 -12.85
C ALA A 202 8.91 34.35 -11.68
N SER A 203 10.20 34.62 -11.92
CA SER A 203 11.11 35.09 -10.88
C SER A 203 10.52 36.34 -10.22
N ASP A 204 10.13 36.23 -8.95
CA ASP A 204 9.79 37.38 -8.11
C ASP A 204 11.08 38.21 -7.94
N ASN A 205 11.27 39.19 -8.82
CA ASN A 205 12.31 40.22 -8.69
C ASN A 205 12.00 41.21 -7.55
N ASN A 206 11.00 40.93 -6.72
CA ASN A 206 10.77 41.65 -5.48
C ASN A 206 11.57 40.97 -4.38
N GLY A 207 12.82 41.41 -4.22
CA GLY A 207 13.75 40.98 -3.16
C GLY A 207 13.28 41.38 -1.75
N VAL A 208 12.10 40.94 -1.35
CA VAL A 208 11.68 40.95 0.05
C VAL A 208 12.24 39.67 0.65
N ASN A 209 13.30 39.80 1.47
CA ASN A 209 13.70 38.78 2.43
C ASN A 209 12.54 38.65 3.43
N GLU A 210 11.51 37.89 3.09
CA GLU A 210 10.46 37.54 4.04
C GLU A 210 11.02 36.50 5.00
N SER A 211 11.07 36.85 6.28
CA SER A 211 11.42 35.92 7.35
C SER A 211 10.40 34.79 7.41
N VAL A 212 10.81 33.57 7.08
CA VAL A 212 9.99 32.38 7.28
C VAL A 212 9.82 32.15 8.79
N ALA A 213 8.59 31.93 9.24
CA ALA A 213 8.27 31.56 10.61
C ALA A 213 9.07 30.32 10.99
N VAL A 214 9.88 30.46 12.03
CA VAL A 214 10.69 29.37 12.56
C VAL A 214 9.77 28.54 13.45
N VAL A 215 9.55 27.31 13.03
CA VAL A 215 8.87 26.30 13.86
C VAL A 215 9.82 25.91 14.98
N GLU A 216 9.41 26.12 16.23
CA GLU A 216 10.21 25.68 17.36
C GLU A 216 10.20 24.13 17.44
N PRO A 217 11.37 23.50 17.63
CA PRO A 217 11.44 22.07 17.88
C PRO A 217 10.62 21.69 19.11
N LEU A 218 9.98 20.52 19.07
CA LEU A 218 9.18 20.03 20.18
C LEU A 218 10.07 19.73 21.39
N GLU A 219 9.77 20.37 22.53
CA GLU A 219 10.45 20.14 23.81
C GLU A 219 9.95 18.84 24.47
N ALA A 220 10.20 17.71 23.82
CA ALA A 220 9.90 16.37 24.33
C ALA A 220 11.01 15.37 23.98
N VAL A 221 11.03 14.23 24.66
CA VAL A 221 11.92 13.12 24.29
C VAL A 221 11.46 12.56 22.95
N ASN A 222 12.39 12.30 22.03
CA ASN A 222 12.07 11.67 20.75
C ASN A 222 11.28 10.37 20.99
N PRO A 223 10.02 10.27 20.52
CA PRO A 223 9.14 9.15 20.83
C PRO A 223 9.58 7.85 20.15
N ALA A 224 10.47 7.90 19.16
CA ALA A 224 11.09 6.72 18.57
C ALA A 224 12.31 6.18 19.35
N SER A 225 12.70 6.85 20.43
CA SER A 225 13.72 6.35 21.36
C SER A 225 13.10 5.40 22.37
N ALA A 226 13.87 4.40 22.78
CA ALA A 226 13.50 3.49 23.86
C ALA A 226 13.14 4.29 25.12
N GLY A 227 12.11 3.83 25.84
CA GLY A 227 11.73 4.40 27.13
C GLY A 227 12.51 3.79 28.30
N ASP A 228 12.02 4.06 29.50
CA ASP A 228 12.71 3.73 30.76
C ASP A 228 12.46 2.30 31.25
N TYR A 229 11.49 1.59 30.67
CA TYR A 229 11.12 0.24 31.09
C TYR A 229 11.97 -0.84 30.41
N SER A 230 12.37 -1.85 31.18
CA SER A 230 12.83 -3.12 30.61
C SER A 230 11.66 -3.88 30.00
N VAL A 231 11.92 -4.70 28.98
CA VAL A 231 10.89 -5.36 28.18
C VAL A 231 10.89 -6.86 28.44
N LEU A 232 9.77 -7.40 28.92
CA LEU A 232 9.44 -8.82 28.90
C LEU A 232 8.87 -9.19 27.54
N SER A 233 9.34 -10.30 26.96
CA SER A 233 8.76 -10.86 25.75
C SER A 233 8.38 -12.32 25.96
N PHE A 234 7.15 -12.65 25.57
CA PHE A 234 6.57 -13.99 25.68
C PHE A 234 5.42 -14.13 24.68
N SER A 235 4.80 -15.30 24.65
CA SER A 235 3.76 -15.68 23.69
C SER A 235 2.60 -16.37 24.37
N TYR A 236 1.40 -16.15 23.84
CA TYR A 236 0.25 -16.97 24.17
C TYR A 236 -0.32 -17.58 22.88
N GLY A 237 -0.94 -18.75 22.99
CA GLY A 237 -1.44 -19.45 21.82
C GLY A 237 -1.85 -20.90 22.08
N SER A 238 -2.24 -21.58 21.00
CA SER A 238 -2.85 -22.91 21.07
C SER A 238 -1.96 -24.04 21.60
N GLY A 239 -0.63 -23.86 21.57
CA GLY A 239 0.33 -24.92 21.84
C GLY A 239 0.44 -25.99 20.75
N LYS A 240 -0.25 -25.80 19.61
CA LYS A 240 -0.42 -26.80 18.54
C LYS A 240 -0.02 -26.31 17.16
N ASP A 241 0.55 -25.11 17.03
CA ASP A 241 0.99 -24.60 15.73
C ASP A 241 2.09 -25.49 15.12
N LYS A 242 1.90 -25.90 13.86
CA LYS A 242 2.81 -26.83 13.17
C LYS A 242 4.10 -26.20 12.66
N TYR A 243 4.14 -24.89 12.52
CA TYR A 243 5.19 -24.17 11.79
C TYR A 243 5.98 -23.21 12.66
N ARG A 244 5.40 -22.74 13.77
CA ARG A 244 5.96 -21.70 14.63
C ARG A 244 6.03 -22.20 16.07
N GLY A 245 7.25 -22.50 16.54
CA GLY A 245 7.51 -23.00 17.90
C GLY A 245 6.83 -22.17 18.99
N ARG A 246 6.92 -20.84 18.90
CA ARG A 246 6.29 -19.87 19.83
C ARG A 246 4.76 -19.97 19.97
N PHE A 247 4.06 -20.61 19.04
CA PHE A 247 2.61 -20.89 19.17
C PHE A 247 2.32 -22.40 19.21
N GLY A 248 3.36 -23.21 19.16
CA GLY A 248 3.39 -24.66 19.28
C GLY A 248 4.00 -25.07 20.62
N GLU A 249 4.97 -25.96 20.59
CA GLU A 249 5.56 -26.56 21.80
C GLU A 249 6.30 -25.58 22.73
N GLU A 250 6.69 -24.39 22.24
CA GLU A 250 7.44 -23.37 22.98
C GLU A 250 6.56 -22.24 23.52
N VAL A 251 5.22 -22.35 23.42
CA VAL A 251 4.31 -21.29 23.88
C VAL A 251 4.40 -21.10 25.41
N ASP A 252 4.41 -19.84 25.85
CA ASP A 252 4.54 -19.54 27.28
C ASP A 252 3.20 -19.67 28.02
N LEU A 253 2.11 -19.22 27.40
CA LEU A 253 0.74 -19.32 27.92
C LEU A 253 -0.18 -20.03 26.93
N ILE A 254 -0.74 -21.17 27.33
CA ILE A 254 -1.69 -21.91 26.50
C ILE A 254 -3.06 -21.23 26.57
N THR A 255 -3.67 -21.00 25.41
CA THR A 255 -5.03 -20.45 25.26
C THR A 255 -5.94 -21.43 24.55
N GLU A 256 -7.23 -21.40 24.89
CA GLU A 256 -8.25 -22.21 24.23
C GLU A 256 -8.60 -21.60 22.86
N PRO A 257 -8.92 -22.44 21.86
CA PRO A 257 -9.38 -21.96 20.56
C PRO A 257 -10.80 -21.39 20.64
N VAL A 258 -11.18 -20.64 19.61
CA VAL A 258 -12.54 -20.07 19.46
C VAL A 258 -13.22 -20.62 18.21
N ASP A 259 -14.53 -20.86 18.32
CA ASP A 259 -15.37 -21.27 17.19
C ASP A 259 -15.88 -20.03 16.44
N ALA A 260 -15.57 -19.93 15.15
CA ALA A 260 -15.97 -18.85 14.26
C ALA A 260 -16.99 -19.31 13.19
N SER A 261 -17.62 -20.47 13.35
CA SER A 261 -18.51 -21.06 12.35
C SER A 261 -19.82 -20.29 12.11
N ASP A 262 -20.21 -19.42 13.03
CA ASP A 262 -21.33 -18.47 12.83
C ASP A 262 -21.01 -17.40 11.78
N TYR A 263 -19.73 -17.16 11.48
CA TYR A 263 -19.27 -16.15 10.53
C TYR A 263 -18.59 -16.78 9.30
N ILE A 264 -17.74 -17.79 9.48
CA ILE A 264 -17.04 -18.48 8.39
C ILE A 264 -17.80 -19.73 7.98
N THR A 265 -18.63 -19.60 6.95
CA THR A 265 -19.39 -20.73 6.39
C THR A 265 -18.60 -21.55 5.37
N TYR A 266 -17.47 -21.01 4.88
CA TYR A 266 -16.58 -21.67 3.93
C TYR A 266 -15.12 -21.59 4.37
N TRP A 267 -14.57 -22.74 4.74
CA TRP A 267 -13.14 -22.93 5.00
C TRP A 267 -12.52 -23.95 4.03
N PRO A 268 -11.48 -23.57 3.26
CA PRO A 268 -10.84 -24.48 2.30
C PRO A 268 -10.15 -25.69 2.97
N LYS A 269 -10.37 -26.91 2.45
CA LYS A 269 -9.76 -28.14 2.99
C LYS A 269 -8.22 -28.13 2.99
N LEU A 270 -7.61 -27.56 1.95
CA LEU A 270 -6.14 -27.44 1.89
C LEU A 270 -5.59 -26.48 2.94
N LYS A 271 -6.40 -25.48 3.36
CA LYS A 271 -6.06 -24.59 4.46
C LYS A 271 -6.08 -25.33 5.79
N SER A 272 -7.07 -26.21 6.03
CA SER A 272 -7.06 -27.11 7.20
C SER A 272 -5.88 -28.08 7.18
N ALA A 273 -5.54 -28.64 6.02
CA ALA A 273 -4.38 -29.53 5.90
C ALA A 273 -3.07 -28.83 6.28
N PHE A 274 -2.91 -27.58 5.82
CA PHE A 274 -1.77 -26.73 6.18
C PHE A 274 -1.79 -26.44 7.69
N TRP A 275 -2.79 -25.71 8.19
CA TRP A 275 -2.79 -25.20 9.57
C TRP A 275 -3.03 -26.27 10.65
N GLY A 276 -3.82 -27.31 10.35
CA GLY A 276 -4.21 -28.35 11.31
C GLY A 276 -5.51 -28.11 12.06
N PHE A 277 -6.23 -27.03 11.74
CA PHE A 277 -7.53 -26.68 12.29
C PHE A 277 -8.43 -26.09 11.19
N ASP A 278 -9.70 -25.87 11.51
CA ASP A 278 -10.66 -25.17 10.65
C ASP A 278 -11.39 -24.05 11.43
N GLN A 279 -12.48 -23.53 10.89
CA GLN A 279 -13.22 -22.42 11.49
C GLN A 279 -13.76 -22.71 12.90
N HIS A 280 -13.87 -23.99 13.32
CA HIS A 280 -14.39 -24.35 14.65
C HIS A 280 -13.35 -24.25 15.76
N GLU A 281 -12.07 -24.22 15.41
CA GLU A 281 -10.96 -24.27 16.36
C GLU A 281 -9.90 -23.20 16.03
N LEU A 282 -10.31 -21.96 15.77
CA LEU A 282 -9.37 -20.89 15.46
C LEU A 282 -8.50 -20.57 16.69
N PRO A 283 -7.16 -20.61 16.56
CA PRO A 283 -6.27 -20.33 17.68
C PRO A 283 -6.20 -18.82 17.97
N LEU A 284 -6.14 -18.47 19.25
CA LEU A 284 -5.84 -17.10 19.70
C LEU A 284 -4.35 -16.99 20.01
N ASN A 285 -3.55 -16.78 18.97
CA ASN A 285 -2.10 -16.67 19.06
C ASN A 285 -1.63 -15.20 19.09
N GLY A 286 -0.78 -14.82 20.04
CA GLY A 286 -0.22 -13.48 20.16
C GLY A 286 1.21 -13.45 20.69
N THR A 287 2.06 -12.63 20.08
CA THR A 287 3.40 -12.32 20.62
C THR A 287 3.31 -11.03 21.43
N VAL A 288 3.85 -11.05 22.64
CA VAL A 288 3.71 -9.98 23.63
C VAL A 288 5.06 -9.35 23.90
N TRP A 289 5.06 -8.02 23.99
CA TRP A 289 6.11 -7.21 24.59
C TRP A 289 5.48 -6.36 25.68
N MET A 290 6.00 -6.47 26.90
CA MET A 290 5.38 -5.91 28.08
C MET A 290 6.42 -5.18 28.95
N PRO A 291 6.09 -4.03 29.56
CA PRO A 291 6.98 -3.38 30.52
C PRO A 291 7.17 -4.24 31.78
N GLU A 292 8.40 -4.35 32.28
CA GLU A 292 8.65 -4.86 33.63
C GLU A 292 8.18 -3.84 34.68
N GLY A 293 7.24 -4.23 35.55
CA GLY A 293 6.75 -3.39 36.64
C GLY A 293 5.40 -3.81 37.20
N ASP A 294 4.88 -3.01 38.13
CA ASP A 294 3.62 -3.30 38.83
C ASP A 294 2.36 -2.95 38.03
N GLY A 295 2.47 -2.13 36.97
CA GLY A 295 1.33 -1.68 36.17
C GLY A 295 0.27 -0.91 36.98
N PRO A 296 -0.99 -0.87 36.51
CA PRO A 296 -1.45 -1.35 35.20
C PRO A 296 -0.90 -0.48 34.05
N PHE A 297 -0.75 -1.08 32.88
CA PHE A 297 -0.22 -0.43 31.67
C PHE A 297 -1.28 -0.39 30.56
N PRO A 298 -1.31 0.64 29.71
CA PRO A 298 -2.14 0.65 28.51
C PRO A 298 -1.88 -0.57 27.61
N LEU A 299 -2.91 -1.06 26.92
CA LEU A 299 -2.82 -2.21 26.03
C LEU A 299 -2.92 -1.79 24.57
N VAL A 300 -2.02 -2.31 23.73
CA VAL A 300 -1.97 -2.05 22.29
C VAL A 300 -1.98 -3.38 21.54
N LEU A 301 -3.06 -3.66 20.79
CA LEU A 301 -3.09 -4.81 19.88
C LEU A 301 -2.66 -4.39 18.46
N ILE A 302 -1.84 -5.19 17.80
CA ILE A 302 -1.34 -4.97 16.45
C ILE A 302 -1.73 -6.15 15.56
N VAL A 303 -2.54 -5.91 14.53
CA VAL A 303 -2.94 -6.95 13.56
C VAL A 303 -2.45 -6.65 12.15
N HIS A 304 -1.90 -7.67 11.51
CA HIS A 304 -1.41 -7.57 10.14
C HIS A 304 -2.54 -7.71 9.10
N GLY A 305 -2.24 -7.30 7.86
CA GLY A 305 -3.15 -7.43 6.73
C GLY A 305 -3.07 -8.76 6.00
N ASN A 306 -3.70 -8.81 4.82
CA ASN A 306 -3.62 -9.98 3.97
C ASN A 306 -2.26 -10.05 3.27
N HIS A 307 -1.59 -11.18 3.42
CA HIS A 307 -0.39 -11.56 2.67
C HIS A 307 -0.55 -13.00 2.15
N LEU A 308 0.51 -13.65 1.70
CA LEU A 308 0.52 -15.12 1.54
C LEU A 308 0.54 -15.79 2.92
N MET A 309 -0.34 -16.76 3.16
CA MET A 309 -0.43 -17.45 4.46
C MET A 309 0.84 -18.26 4.80
N GLU A 310 1.60 -18.65 3.77
CA GLU A 310 2.86 -19.39 3.88
C GLU A 310 4.03 -18.50 4.33
N TYR A 311 3.85 -17.17 4.34
CA TYR A 311 4.81 -16.19 4.83
C TYR A 311 4.21 -15.40 6.00
N PHE A 312 4.63 -15.77 7.23
CA PHE A 312 4.01 -15.27 8.45
C PHE A 312 4.28 -13.79 8.69
N SER A 313 3.20 -13.04 8.96
CA SER A 313 3.21 -11.57 9.04
C SER A 313 3.34 -11.02 10.46
N ASP A 314 2.91 -11.78 11.46
CA ASP A 314 2.76 -11.37 12.86
C ASP A 314 4.10 -10.97 13.51
N GLY A 315 5.20 -11.65 13.17
CA GLY A 315 6.52 -11.29 13.70
C GLY A 315 7.07 -9.94 13.22
N GLY A 316 6.48 -9.35 12.18
CA GLY A 316 7.06 -8.20 11.48
C GLY A 316 6.92 -6.84 12.18
N TYR A 317 6.27 -6.80 13.35
CA TYR A 317 6.07 -5.59 14.16
C TYR A 317 6.88 -5.59 15.46
N ALA A 318 7.83 -6.51 15.64
CA ALA A 318 8.65 -6.58 16.86
C ALA A 318 9.32 -5.23 17.20
N TYR A 319 9.84 -4.51 16.19
CA TYR A 319 10.45 -3.19 16.36
C TYR A 319 9.51 -2.16 17.00
N LEU A 320 8.20 -2.27 16.75
CA LEU A 320 7.18 -1.41 17.31
C LEU A 320 6.75 -1.94 18.68
N GLY A 321 6.58 -3.25 18.83
CA GLY A 321 6.23 -3.89 20.08
C GLY A 321 7.25 -3.62 21.20
N GLU A 322 8.54 -3.79 20.91
CA GLU A 322 9.64 -3.50 21.83
C GLU A 322 9.70 -2.02 22.19
N LEU A 323 9.52 -1.12 21.22
CA LEU A 323 9.48 0.32 21.47
C LEU A 323 8.34 0.66 22.45
N LEU A 324 7.11 0.25 22.14
CA LEU A 324 5.94 0.59 22.95
C LEU A 324 6.05 0.00 24.37
N ALA A 325 6.56 -1.23 24.50
CA ALA A 325 6.83 -1.85 25.79
C ALA A 325 7.88 -1.09 26.60
N SER A 326 9.00 -0.69 25.98
CA SER A 326 10.00 0.12 26.68
C SER A 326 9.46 1.47 27.16
N ARG A 327 8.38 1.96 26.53
CA ARG A 327 7.70 3.21 26.83
C ARG A 327 6.50 3.05 27.77
N GLY A 328 6.30 1.86 28.36
CA GLY A 328 5.26 1.65 29.37
C GLY A 328 3.90 1.21 28.83
N MET A 329 3.84 0.63 27.62
CA MET A 329 2.60 0.10 27.02
C MET A 329 2.74 -1.39 26.72
N ILE A 330 1.76 -2.21 27.06
CA ILE A 330 1.76 -3.63 26.65
C ILE A 330 1.42 -3.68 25.17
N ALA A 331 2.31 -4.22 24.34
CA ALA A 331 2.10 -4.40 22.92
C ALA A 331 1.95 -5.88 22.57
N VAL A 332 0.90 -6.22 21.82
CA VAL A 332 0.61 -7.59 21.41
C VAL A 332 0.43 -7.64 19.90
N SER A 333 1.30 -8.36 19.18
CA SER A 333 1.07 -8.66 17.77
C SER A 333 0.25 -9.94 17.63
N VAL A 334 -0.95 -9.79 17.07
CA VAL A 334 -1.94 -10.85 16.88
C VAL A 334 -1.68 -11.60 15.56
N ASP A 335 -1.74 -12.93 15.63
CA ASP A 335 -1.66 -13.81 14.49
C ASP A 335 -3.01 -13.90 13.76
N ALA A 336 -3.05 -13.42 12.53
CA ALA A 336 -4.19 -13.57 11.63
C ALA A 336 -3.78 -14.28 10.32
N ASN A 337 -2.67 -15.03 10.31
CA ASN A 337 -2.13 -15.62 9.09
C ASN A 337 -3.04 -16.70 8.51
N PHE A 338 -3.83 -17.38 9.33
CA PHE A 338 -4.78 -18.38 8.85
C PHE A 338 -5.91 -17.76 8.00
N LEU A 339 -6.21 -16.46 8.17
CA LEU A 339 -7.14 -15.69 7.36
C LEU A 339 -6.51 -15.11 6.08
N ASN A 340 -5.21 -15.34 5.82
CA ASN A 340 -4.53 -14.85 4.62
C ASN A 340 -4.87 -15.69 3.38
N TYR A 341 -4.68 -15.06 2.22
CA TYR A 341 -4.78 -15.70 0.92
C TYR A 341 -3.66 -16.74 0.73
N SER A 342 -3.97 -17.81 0.00
CA SER A 342 -3.00 -18.75 -0.57
C SER A 342 -3.36 -19.01 -2.02
N VAL A 343 -2.34 -19.18 -2.87
CA VAL A 343 -2.54 -19.59 -4.27
C VAL A 343 -3.25 -20.94 -4.36
N TRP A 344 -3.07 -21.80 -3.36
CA TRP A 344 -3.55 -23.18 -3.36
C TRP A 344 -4.91 -23.34 -2.69
N SER A 345 -5.19 -22.54 -1.66
CA SER A 345 -6.44 -22.66 -0.88
C SER A 345 -7.40 -21.49 -1.02
N SER A 346 -6.98 -20.36 -1.61
CA SER A 346 -7.72 -19.09 -1.59
C SER A 346 -7.96 -18.55 -0.16
N LEU A 347 -8.77 -17.49 -0.06
CA LEU A 347 -9.27 -16.89 1.18
C LEU A 347 -10.47 -17.66 1.75
N PRO A 348 -10.66 -17.68 3.09
CA PRO A 348 -11.97 -17.98 3.68
C PRO A 348 -12.98 -16.86 3.36
N ASN A 349 -14.28 -17.12 3.49
CA ASN A 349 -15.29 -16.05 3.36
C ASN A 349 -15.16 -15.05 4.52
N ASP A 350 -15.56 -13.80 4.26
CA ASP A 350 -15.69 -12.73 5.26
C ASP A 350 -14.43 -12.39 6.07
N ASP A 351 -13.24 -12.59 5.48
CA ASP A 351 -11.94 -12.42 6.14
C ASP A 351 -11.76 -11.05 6.83
N MET A 352 -12.30 -9.98 6.25
CA MET A 352 -12.17 -8.62 6.79
C MET A 352 -12.99 -8.41 8.07
N LYS A 353 -14.27 -8.82 8.07
CA LYS A 353 -15.10 -8.82 9.27
C LYS A 353 -14.51 -9.74 10.33
N MET A 354 -13.97 -10.88 9.89
CA MET A 354 -13.41 -11.88 10.78
C MET A 354 -12.14 -11.43 11.50
N ARG A 355 -11.28 -10.65 10.86
CA ARG A 355 -10.13 -10.03 11.55
C ARG A 355 -10.58 -9.08 12.66
N GLY A 356 -11.68 -8.34 12.46
CA GLY A 356 -12.26 -7.46 13.47
C GLY A 356 -12.81 -8.26 14.66
N TRP A 357 -13.56 -9.32 14.39
CA TRP A 357 -14.06 -10.24 15.40
C TRP A 357 -12.93 -10.94 16.17
N LEU A 358 -11.87 -11.38 15.47
CA LEU A 358 -10.70 -12.02 16.08
C LEU A 358 -10.04 -11.09 17.10
N LEU A 359 -9.84 -9.81 16.77
CA LEU A 359 -9.31 -8.82 17.73
C LEU A 359 -10.15 -8.73 19.01
N LEU A 360 -11.49 -8.75 18.89
CA LEU A 360 -12.38 -8.73 20.04
C LEU A 360 -12.22 -10.00 20.90
N LYS A 361 -12.05 -11.17 20.27
CA LYS A 361 -11.75 -12.43 20.98
C LYS A 361 -10.39 -12.39 21.69
N HIS A 362 -9.38 -11.76 21.10
CA HIS A 362 -8.11 -11.53 21.77
C HIS A 362 -8.25 -10.64 23.02
N LEU A 363 -9.09 -9.60 22.98
CA LEU A 363 -9.38 -8.79 24.16
C LEU A 363 -10.03 -9.61 25.29
N GLN A 364 -11.01 -10.47 24.97
CA GLN A 364 -11.64 -11.38 25.96
C GLN A 364 -10.64 -12.37 26.56
N GLN A 365 -9.77 -12.93 25.72
CA GLN A 365 -8.73 -13.86 26.16
C GLN A 365 -7.72 -13.17 27.09
N LEU A 366 -7.32 -11.94 26.78
CA LEU A 366 -6.43 -11.15 27.63
C LEU A 366 -7.10 -10.75 28.94
N GLN A 367 -8.41 -10.50 28.96
CA GLN A 367 -9.18 -10.30 30.19
C GLN A 367 -9.13 -11.54 31.09
N THR A 368 -9.41 -12.71 30.50
CA THR A 368 -9.33 -14.00 31.20
C THR A 368 -7.93 -14.26 31.76
N LEU A 369 -6.88 -13.96 30.98
CA LEU A 369 -5.50 -14.07 31.44
C LEU A 369 -5.21 -13.05 32.55
N SER A 370 -5.66 -11.80 32.45
CA SER A 370 -5.44 -10.77 33.49
C SER A 370 -6.09 -11.10 34.84
N GLU A 371 -7.18 -11.86 34.84
CA GLU A 371 -7.93 -12.29 36.04
C GLU A 371 -7.42 -13.62 36.63
N SER A 372 -6.60 -14.37 35.90
CA SER A 372 -6.13 -15.69 36.30
C SER A 372 -5.01 -15.60 37.33
N ASN A 373 -5.31 -15.97 38.59
CA ASN A 373 -4.34 -15.96 39.70
C ASN A 373 -3.28 -17.07 39.54
N GLY A 374 -2.01 -16.70 39.50
CA GLY A 374 -0.90 -17.66 39.50
C GLY A 374 0.46 -17.00 39.38
N SER A 375 1.44 -17.47 40.17
CA SER A 375 2.78 -16.87 40.31
C SER A 375 3.64 -16.81 39.03
N ALA A 376 3.14 -17.30 37.90
CA ALA A 376 3.84 -17.35 36.61
C ALA A 376 3.11 -16.62 35.47
N ASN A 377 1.93 -16.02 35.72
CA ASN A 377 1.16 -15.32 34.70
C ASN A 377 1.56 -13.83 34.61
N PRO A 378 2.21 -13.37 33.53
CA PRO A 378 2.67 -11.99 33.44
C PRO A 378 1.55 -10.94 33.36
N PHE A 379 0.32 -11.35 33.01
CA PHE A 379 -0.80 -10.41 32.82
C PHE A 379 -1.55 -10.04 34.10
N GLU A 380 -1.37 -10.79 35.20
CA GLU A 380 -2.22 -10.68 36.40
C GLU A 380 -2.27 -9.25 36.96
N GLY A 381 -3.41 -8.59 36.79
CA GLY A 381 -3.65 -7.21 37.23
C GLY A 381 -2.79 -6.14 36.54
N ARG A 382 -2.19 -6.44 35.37
CA ARG A 382 -1.22 -5.56 34.70
C ARG A 382 -1.77 -4.73 33.54
N ILE A 383 -3.02 -4.97 33.11
CA ILE A 383 -3.65 -4.28 31.98
C ILE A 383 -4.59 -3.17 32.46
N ASP A 384 -4.45 -1.97 31.89
CA ASP A 384 -5.40 -0.86 32.04
C ASP A 384 -6.47 -0.93 30.94
N TRP A 385 -7.66 -1.45 31.29
CA TRP A 385 -8.78 -1.63 30.37
C TRP A 385 -9.45 -0.32 29.91
N GLU A 386 -9.16 0.80 30.56
CA GLU A 386 -9.62 2.14 30.15
C GLU A 386 -8.74 2.75 29.04
N LYS A 387 -7.60 2.11 28.73
CA LYS A 387 -6.58 2.62 27.81
C LYS A 387 -6.16 1.56 26.79
N VAL A 388 -7.12 1.12 25.98
CA VAL A 388 -6.86 0.18 24.89
C VAL A 388 -6.68 0.90 23.55
N ALA A 389 -5.67 0.51 22.79
CA ALA A 389 -5.46 0.94 21.42
C ALA A 389 -5.38 -0.25 20.45
N LEU A 390 -5.86 -0.04 19.23
CA LEU A 390 -5.82 -1.03 18.16
C LEU A 390 -5.04 -0.47 16.96
N ILE A 391 -4.00 -1.19 16.54
CA ILE A 391 -3.19 -0.89 15.37
C ILE A 391 -3.42 -1.96 14.31
N GLY A 392 -3.68 -1.55 13.08
CA GLY A 392 -3.90 -2.48 11.98
C GLY A 392 -3.20 -2.03 10.70
N HIS A 393 -2.65 -2.99 9.94
CA HIS A 393 -2.04 -2.72 8.64
C HIS A 393 -2.88 -3.31 7.49
N SER A 394 -3.12 -2.57 6.41
CA SER A 394 -3.82 -3.05 5.21
C SER A 394 -5.24 -3.52 5.55
N ARG A 395 -5.61 -4.77 5.25
CA ARG A 395 -6.89 -5.34 5.73
C ARG A 395 -7.03 -5.31 7.25
N GLY A 396 -5.92 -5.43 7.98
CA GLY A 396 -5.88 -5.26 9.44
C GLY A 396 -6.24 -3.83 9.86
N GLY A 397 -5.84 -2.83 9.09
CA GLY A 397 -6.18 -1.43 9.32
C GLY A 397 -7.67 -1.14 9.15
N GLN A 398 -8.37 -1.89 8.29
CA GLN A 398 -9.82 -1.88 8.25
C GLN A 398 -10.44 -2.63 9.45
N ALA A 399 -9.84 -3.76 9.82
CA ALA A 399 -10.33 -4.62 10.89
C ALA A 399 -10.33 -3.93 12.26
N VAL A 400 -9.32 -3.13 12.58
CA VAL A 400 -9.28 -2.37 13.84
C VAL A 400 -10.40 -1.33 13.94
N SER A 401 -10.75 -0.69 12.82
CA SER A 401 -11.89 0.24 12.77
C SER A 401 -13.22 -0.49 12.88
N ILE A 402 -13.35 -1.71 12.33
CA ILE A 402 -14.51 -2.58 12.53
C ILE A 402 -14.65 -3.00 14.00
N ALA A 403 -13.54 -3.39 14.64
CA ALA A 403 -13.51 -3.79 16.04
C ALA A 403 -13.86 -2.64 17.01
N ALA A 404 -13.36 -1.43 16.74
CA ALA A 404 -13.72 -0.24 17.52
C ALA A 404 -15.20 0.15 17.36
N ASP A 405 -15.84 -0.22 16.25
CA ASP A 405 -17.25 -0.02 15.95
C ASP A 405 -18.10 -1.28 16.25
N ARG A 406 -17.64 -2.13 17.18
CA ARG A 406 -18.24 -3.45 17.49
C ARG A 406 -19.74 -3.41 17.73
N GLY A 407 -20.26 -2.35 18.36
CA GLY A 407 -21.69 -2.23 18.68
C GLY A 407 -22.59 -2.20 17.45
N ARG A 408 -22.07 -1.82 16.27
CA ARG A 408 -22.82 -1.90 14.99
C ARG A 408 -22.50 -3.17 14.20
N TRP A 409 -21.25 -3.65 14.26
CA TRP A 409 -20.79 -4.79 13.45
C TRP A 409 -21.13 -6.15 14.02
N PHE A 410 -21.22 -6.25 15.35
CA PHE A 410 -21.41 -7.49 16.10
C PHE A 410 -22.55 -7.37 17.12
N ALA A 411 -23.57 -6.56 16.82
CA ALA A 411 -24.70 -6.30 17.72
C ALA A 411 -25.49 -7.58 18.10
N GLU A 412 -25.47 -8.59 17.22
CA GLU A 412 -26.16 -9.87 17.40
C GLU A 412 -25.27 -10.91 18.10
N ASP A 413 -23.99 -10.63 18.35
CA ASP A 413 -23.06 -11.54 19.01
C ASP A 413 -23.05 -11.27 20.52
N GLU A 414 -23.89 -12.01 21.24
CA GLU A 414 -24.02 -11.92 22.69
C GLU A 414 -22.73 -12.32 23.44
N THR A 415 -21.78 -12.98 22.77
CA THR A 415 -20.52 -13.38 23.41
C THR A 415 -19.65 -12.19 23.76
N PHE A 416 -19.90 -10.99 23.21
CA PHE A 416 -19.11 -9.78 23.47
C PHE A 416 -19.61 -8.90 24.62
N GLN A 417 -20.62 -9.33 25.39
CA GLN A 417 -21.09 -8.59 26.56
C GLN A 417 -19.97 -8.31 27.58
N SER A 418 -19.01 -9.23 27.75
CA SER A 418 -17.88 -9.04 28.66
C SER A 418 -16.95 -7.88 28.27
N LEU A 419 -17.04 -7.40 27.03
CA LEU A 419 -16.18 -6.33 26.53
C LEU A 419 -16.70 -4.93 26.86
N GLU A 420 -17.88 -4.78 27.47
CA GLU A 420 -18.48 -3.49 27.83
C GLU A 420 -17.56 -2.66 28.74
N GLU A 421 -16.74 -3.31 29.58
CA GLU A 421 -15.77 -2.68 30.48
C GLU A 421 -14.47 -2.25 29.78
N ILE A 422 -14.29 -2.58 28.49
CA ILE A 422 -13.09 -2.23 27.72
C ILE A 422 -13.34 -0.97 26.90
N ASN A 423 -12.50 0.04 27.14
CA ASN A 423 -12.52 1.30 26.43
C ASN A 423 -11.43 1.36 25.35
N ILE A 424 -11.84 1.23 24.08
CA ILE A 424 -10.95 1.40 22.93
C ILE A 424 -10.77 2.90 22.67
N ARG A 425 -9.72 3.48 23.24
CA ARG A 425 -9.44 4.93 23.22
C ARG A 425 -8.74 5.39 21.94
N SER A 426 -8.09 4.49 21.20
CA SER A 426 -7.30 4.85 20.02
C SER A 426 -7.31 3.76 18.93
N VAL A 427 -7.42 4.20 17.68
CA VAL A 427 -7.30 3.36 16.48
C VAL A 427 -6.22 3.92 15.57
N ILE A 428 -5.30 3.06 15.12
CA ILE A 428 -4.21 3.41 14.21
C ILE A 428 -4.27 2.49 12.98
N ALA A 429 -4.45 3.08 11.81
CA ALA A 429 -4.61 2.38 10.55
C ALA A 429 -3.41 2.65 9.62
N ILE A 430 -2.50 1.69 9.51
CA ILE A 430 -1.35 1.72 8.59
C ILE A 430 -1.82 1.22 7.23
N ALA A 431 -1.65 2.03 6.18
CA ALA A 431 -2.00 1.75 4.79
C ALA A 431 -3.29 0.93 4.62
N PRO A 432 -4.42 1.33 5.25
CA PRO A 432 -5.56 0.43 5.43
C PRO A 432 -6.34 0.20 4.14
N THR A 433 -7.04 -0.92 4.03
CA THR A 433 -8.17 -1.01 3.10
C THR A 433 -9.39 -0.26 3.67
N ASP A 434 -10.35 0.08 2.81
CA ASP A 434 -11.65 0.59 3.27
C ASP A 434 -12.78 0.19 2.30
N LYS A 435 -13.09 -1.11 2.24
CA LYS A 435 -14.19 -1.63 1.42
C LYS A 435 -15.49 -1.71 2.22
N ARG A 436 -16.64 -1.60 1.55
CA ARG A 436 -17.93 -1.92 2.16
C ARG A 436 -18.03 -3.45 2.37
N VAL A 437 -18.42 -3.87 3.56
CA VAL A 437 -18.68 -5.27 3.95
C VAL A 437 -20.04 -5.30 4.62
N ASP A 438 -20.92 -6.24 4.25
CA ASP A 438 -22.31 -6.31 4.73
C ASP A 438 -23.08 -4.98 4.62
N ASP A 439 -22.84 -4.22 3.54
CA ASP A 439 -23.37 -2.87 3.35
C ASP A 439 -23.02 -1.84 4.44
N LEU A 440 -22.00 -2.15 5.23
CA LEU A 440 -21.48 -1.30 6.28
C LEU A 440 -20.07 -0.78 5.94
N SER A 441 -19.78 0.37 6.52
CA SER A 441 -18.43 0.92 6.67
C SER A 441 -18.28 1.33 8.12
N ALA A 442 -17.09 1.11 8.68
CA ALA A 442 -16.82 1.44 10.07
C ALA A 442 -16.99 2.95 10.29
N LYS A 443 -17.59 3.32 11.42
CA LYS A 443 -17.75 4.70 11.89
C LYS A 443 -17.23 4.74 13.30
N LEU A 444 -16.30 5.64 13.55
CA LEU A 444 -15.67 5.77 14.86
C LEU A 444 -16.29 6.98 15.55
N THR A 445 -16.75 6.80 16.79
CA THR A 445 -17.34 7.87 17.60
C THR A 445 -16.62 7.88 18.93
N ASP A 446 -16.09 9.04 19.31
CA ASP A 446 -15.33 9.23 20.55
C ASP A 446 -14.11 8.32 20.70
N VAL A 447 -13.38 8.13 19.58
CA VAL A 447 -12.11 7.38 19.53
C VAL A 447 -11.07 8.22 18.80
N ASN A 448 -9.84 8.31 19.34
CA ASN A 448 -8.75 8.95 18.61
C ASN A 448 -8.39 8.13 17.36
N TYR A 449 -8.10 8.77 16.23
CA TYR A 449 -7.79 8.07 14.99
C TYR A 449 -6.52 8.56 14.31
N LEU A 450 -5.60 7.66 14.00
CA LEU A 450 -4.42 7.95 13.18
C LEU A 450 -4.40 7.06 11.93
N THR A 451 -4.04 7.61 10.78
CA THR A 451 -3.65 6.80 9.63
C THR A 451 -2.32 7.23 9.04
N LEU A 452 -1.53 6.26 8.59
CA LEU A 452 -0.26 6.48 7.89
C LEU A 452 -0.26 5.70 6.59
N GLN A 453 0.14 6.32 5.47
CA GLN A 453 0.28 5.60 4.20
C GLN A 453 1.36 6.22 3.32
N GLY A 454 2.00 5.37 2.51
CA GLY A 454 2.96 5.80 1.51
C GLY A 454 2.34 6.07 0.15
N ALA A 455 2.84 7.09 -0.57
CA ALA A 455 2.38 7.38 -1.92
C ALA A 455 2.80 6.31 -2.93
N MET A 456 3.92 5.61 -2.68
CA MET A 456 4.44 4.50 -3.50
C MET A 456 3.87 3.13 -3.12
N ASP A 457 2.75 3.11 -2.39
CA ASP A 457 2.02 1.89 -2.04
C ASP A 457 1.44 1.20 -3.28
N GLY A 458 2.08 0.11 -3.71
CA GLY A 458 1.67 -0.67 -4.88
C GLY A 458 0.54 -1.67 -4.61
N ASP A 459 0.19 -1.95 -3.35
CA ASP A 459 -0.85 -2.91 -2.99
C ASP A 459 -2.20 -2.21 -2.72
N VAL A 460 -2.18 -1.17 -1.90
CA VAL A 460 -3.30 -0.25 -1.65
C VAL A 460 -2.91 1.13 -2.17
N ASN A 461 -3.01 1.32 -3.49
CA ASN A 461 -2.55 2.54 -4.16
C ASN A 461 -3.42 3.78 -3.95
N ASN A 462 -4.47 3.71 -3.14
CA ASN A 462 -5.30 4.86 -2.79
C ASN A 462 -5.20 5.10 -1.29
N PHE A 463 -5.19 6.36 -0.85
CA PHE A 463 -5.14 6.70 0.57
C PHE A 463 -6.50 6.48 1.28
N TYR A 464 -6.90 5.21 1.41
CA TYR A 464 -8.21 4.83 1.95
C TYR A 464 -8.37 5.16 3.44
N GLY A 465 -7.27 5.34 4.16
CA GLY A 465 -7.30 5.79 5.55
C GLY A 465 -8.01 7.12 5.77
N GLU A 466 -8.01 8.01 4.77
CA GLU A 466 -8.76 9.28 4.85
C GLU A 466 -10.28 9.05 4.91
N ARG A 467 -10.80 8.01 4.25
CA ARG A 467 -12.23 7.71 4.31
C ARG A 467 -12.68 7.35 5.73
N GLN A 468 -11.83 6.65 6.48
CA GLN A 468 -12.06 6.34 7.89
C GLN A 468 -11.86 7.57 8.78
N TYR A 469 -10.87 8.42 8.50
CA TYR A 469 -10.68 9.73 9.14
C TYR A 469 -11.94 10.61 9.04
N HIS A 470 -12.58 10.65 7.87
CA HIS A 470 -13.82 11.40 7.65
C HIS A 470 -15.02 10.83 8.41
N ARG A 471 -15.05 9.51 8.61
CA ARG A 471 -16.10 8.83 9.39
C ARG A 471 -15.78 8.72 10.88
N THR A 472 -14.75 9.41 11.34
CA THR A 472 -14.42 9.56 12.76
C THR A 472 -14.96 10.88 13.28
N THR A 473 -15.82 10.82 14.30
CA THR A 473 -16.50 11.98 14.88
C THR A 473 -16.30 12.05 16.39
N PHE A 474 -16.27 13.26 16.93
CA PHE A 474 -16.16 13.50 18.37
C PHE A 474 -17.45 14.12 18.91
N GLY A 475 -17.79 13.76 20.15
CA GLY A 475 -18.78 14.45 20.96
C GLY A 475 -18.32 15.85 21.36
N ALA A 476 -19.26 16.67 21.82
CA ALA A 476 -18.94 18.01 22.31
C ALA A 476 -18.06 17.94 23.57
N GLN A 477 -17.11 18.87 23.70
CA GLN A 477 -16.24 19.01 24.88
C GLN A 477 -15.33 17.79 25.14
N SER A 478 -14.70 17.28 24.08
CA SER A 478 -13.76 16.17 24.14
C SER A 478 -12.30 16.63 23.94
N ASP A 479 -11.32 15.86 24.43
CA ASP A 479 -9.88 16.10 24.22
C ASP A 479 -9.30 15.24 23.08
N LEU A 480 -10.16 14.52 22.37
CA LEU A 480 -9.81 13.57 21.32
C LEU A 480 -9.43 14.28 20.01
N PHE A 481 -8.54 13.65 19.26
CA PHE A 481 -8.08 14.15 17.97
C PHE A 481 -7.88 13.02 16.96
N LYS A 482 -7.81 13.42 15.68
CA LYS A 482 -7.50 12.54 14.56
C LYS A 482 -6.46 13.16 13.65
N ALA A 483 -5.66 12.30 13.03
CA ALA A 483 -4.63 12.70 12.09
C ALA A 483 -4.51 11.73 10.91
N ALA A 484 -4.10 12.25 9.75
CA ALA A 484 -3.73 11.45 8.58
C ALA A 484 -2.34 11.90 8.09
N VAL A 485 -1.42 10.95 7.93
CA VAL A 485 -0.03 11.19 7.54
C VAL A 485 0.26 10.48 6.23
N TYR A 486 0.67 11.22 5.22
CA TYR A 486 1.02 10.70 3.91
C TYR A 486 2.51 10.93 3.62
N LEU A 487 3.23 9.84 3.31
CA LEU A 487 4.67 9.85 3.07
C LEU A 487 4.93 9.72 1.56
N SER A 488 5.56 10.73 0.93
CA SER A 488 5.69 10.79 -0.53
C SER A 488 6.48 9.62 -1.13
N ARG A 489 7.34 8.94 -0.36
CA ARG A 489 8.30 7.93 -0.87
C ARG A 489 8.25 6.58 -0.17
N ALA A 490 7.26 6.36 0.70
CA ALA A 490 7.00 5.07 1.36
C ALA A 490 6.15 4.14 0.49
N ASN A 491 6.33 2.82 0.66
CA ASN A 491 5.53 1.78 0.00
C ASN A 491 4.59 1.06 1.00
N HIS A 492 3.88 0.02 0.56
CA HIS A 492 3.01 -0.78 1.45
C HIS A 492 3.85 -1.61 2.43
N SER A 493 4.84 -2.33 1.90
CA SER A 493 5.41 -3.49 2.59
C SER A 493 6.36 -3.15 3.74
N GLN A 494 7.13 -2.06 3.63
CA GLN A 494 8.28 -1.82 4.53
C GLN A 494 7.90 -1.46 5.97
N PHE A 495 6.62 -1.17 6.25
CA PHE A 495 6.11 -1.06 7.62
C PHE A 495 6.19 -2.39 8.40
N ASN A 496 6.24 -3.53 7.69
CA ASN A 496 6.39 -4.85 8.28
C ASN A 496 7.75 -5.44 7.86
N THR A 497 8.59 -5.82 8.83
CA THR A 497 9.95 -6.29 8.51
C THR A 497 9.98 -7.61 7.73
N SER A 498 8.89 -8.38 7.71
CA SER A 498 8.80 -9.69 7.04
C SER A 498 8.33 -9.61 5.59
N TRP A 499 7.77 -8.49 5.13
CA TRP A 499 7.17 -8.38 3.79
C TRP A 499 8.16 -7.94 2.70
N GLY A 500 9.31 -7.38 3.11
CA GLY A 500 10.33 -6.91 2.18
C GLY A 500 9.93 -5.60 1.48
N HIS A 501 10.34 -5.45 0.22
CA HIS A 501 10.26 -4.17 -0.52
C HIS A 501 9.42 -4.26 -1.80
N MET A 502 8.70 -5.37 -2.02
CA MET A 502 7.86 -5.55 -3.21
C MET A 502 6.41 -5.72 -2.79
N ASP A 503 5.57 -4.76 -3.17
CA ASP A 503 4.11 -4.77 -2.91
C ASP A 503 3.36 -5.71 -3.88
N GLU A 504 4.08 -6.67 -4.48
CA GLU A 504 3.55 -7.68 -5.38
C GLU A 504 4.46 -8.91 -5.38
N ARG A 505 3.86 -10.10 -5.49
CA ARG A 505 4.59 -11.37 -5.54
C ARG A 505 5.33 -11.54 -6.85
N LEU A 506 6.32 -12.44 -6.86
CA LEU A 506 7.04 -12.77 -8.07
C LEU A 506 6.16 -13.54 -9.08
N PRO A 507 6.37 -13.34 -10.39
CA PRO A 507 7.30 -12.38 -11.00
C PRO A 507 6.75 -10.96 -11.13
N GLY A 508 5.47 -10.70 -10.80
CA GLY A 508 4.84 -9.38 -10.95
C GLY A 508 5.60 -8.25 -10.24
N GLY A 509 6.14 -8.52 -9.05
CA GLY A 509 6.98 -7.58 -8.29
C GLY A 509 8.23 -7.09 -9.04
N LEU A 510 8.73 -7.82 -10.05
CA LEU A 510 9.86 -7.38 -10.88
C LEU A 510 9.49 -6.23 -11.82
N LEU A 511 8.19 -6.01 -12.07
CA LEU A 511 7.71 -4.92 -12.92
C LEU A 511 7.58 -3.61 -12.13
N LEU A 512 7.58 -3.65 -10.80
CA LEU A 512 7.41 -2.47 -9.95
C LEU A 512 8.62 -1.53 -10.05
N ASN A 513 8.34 -0.23 -10.23
CA ASN A 513 9.33 0.82 -10.15
C ASN A 513 9.61 1.15 -8.68
N ARG A 514 10.87 1.06 -8.28
CA ARG A 514 11.35 1.36 -6.92
C ARG A 514 12.32 2.55 -6.90
N LYS A 515 12.52 3.21 -8.05
CA LYS A 515 13.36 4.39 -8.14
C LYS A 515 12.76 5.48 -7.26
N GLY A 516 13.54 5.95 -6.30
CA GLY A 516 13.11 6.97 -5.36
C GLY A 516 12.26 6.48 -4.19
N MET A 517 12.14 5.18 -3.97
CA MET A 517 11.58 4.65 -2.73
C MET A 517 12.50 4.95 -1.55
N MET A 518 11.93 5.36 -0.42
CA MET A 518 12.70 5.60 0.80
C MET A 518 13.23 4.28 1.39
N PRO A 519 14.37 4.29 2.11
CA PRO A 519 14.89 3.12 2.81
C PRO A 519 13.87 2.53 3.81
N ALA A 520 13.89 1.21 3.96
CA ALA A 520 12.96 0.52 4.84
C ALA A 520 13.10 0.90 6.33
N GLU A 521 14.33 1.21 6.78
CA GLU A 521 14.58 1.69 8.14
C GLU A 521 13.96 3.07 8.38
N ASP A 522 14.07 3.97 7.40
CA ASP A 522 13.51 5.32 7.50
C ASP A 522 11.98 5.27 7.52
N GLN A 523 11.36 4.39 6.73
CA GLN A 523 9.91 4.20 6.76
C GLN A 523 9.43 3.68 8.12
N ARG A 524 10.17 2.75 8.73
CA ARG A 524 9.89 2.27 10.09
C ARG A 524 10.21 3.31 11.16
N LEU A 525 11.22 4.15 10.95
CA LEU A 525 11.51 5.28 11.85
C LEU A 525 10.35 6.27 11.87
N ALA A 526 9.83 6.66 10.70
CA ALA A 526 8.66 7.51 10.61
C ALA A 526 7.44 6.85 11.31
N ALA A 527 7.23 5.54 11.10
CA ALA A 527 6.19 4.79 11.81
C ALA A 527 6.37 4.83 13.33
N LYS A 528 7.59 4.59 13.85
CA LYS A 528 7.89 4.68 15.29
C LYS A 528 7.56 6.07 15.84
N VAL A 529 8.00 7.13 15.17
CA VAL A 529 7.80 8.52 15.61
C VAL A 529 6.31 8.84 15.69
N PHE A 530 5.56 8.69 14.61
CA PHE A 530 4.14 9.06 14.58
C PHE A 530 3.28 8.15 15.46
N ILE A 531 3.49 6.82 15.42
CA ILE A 531 2.67 5.89 16.21
C ILE A 531 2.92 6.08 17.71
N SER A 532 4.19 6.16 18.13
CA SER A 532 4.50 6.32 19.55
C SER A 532 4.09 7.71 20.05
N ALA A 533 4.31 8.79 19.28
CA ALA A 533 3.85 10.13 19.64
C ALA A 533 2.33 10.18 19.85
N PHE A 534 1.59 9.52 18.95
CA PHE A 534 0.14 9.46 19.05
C PHE A 534 -0.31 8.74 20.32
N LEU A 535 0.25 7.57 20.61
CA LEU A 535 -0.11 6.79 21.80
C LEU A 535 0.32 7.46 23.11
N GLU A 536 1.44 8.18 23.12
CA GLU A 536 1.85 9.01 24.26
C GLU A 536 0.83 10.12 24.53
N ALA A 537 0.34 10.78 23.48
CA ALA A 537 -0.69 11.81 23.60
C ALA A 537 -2.04 11.23 24.06
N THR A 538 -2.45 10.08 23.52
CA THR A 538 -3.82 9.57 23.71
C THR A 538 -4.00 8.61 24.89
N LEU A 539 -2.95 7.88 25.29
CA LEU A 539 -2.99 6.92 26.40
C LEU A 539 -2.26 7.43 27.65
N HIS A 540 -1.12 8.10 27.50
CA HIS A 540 -0.39 8.68 28.64
C HIS A 540 -0.75 10.14 28.92
N GLY A 541 -1.53 10.78 28.05
CA GLY A 541 -1.94 12.17 28.23
C GLY A 541 -0.80 13.18 28.03
N ARG A 542 0.30 12.78 27.37
CA ARG A 542 1.44 13.63 27.02
C ARG A 542 1.06 14.54 25.84
N GLN A 543 0.28 15.58 26.13
CA GLN A 543 -0.33 16.45 25.13
C GLN A 543 0.69 17.13 24.22
N GLU A 544 1.94 17.31 24.65
CA GLU A 544 3.03 17.87 23.85
C GLU A 544 3.24 17.17 22.51
N TYR A 545 3.00 15.87 22.43
CA TYR A 545 3.13 15.13 21.18
C TYR A 545 2.05 15.47 20.13
N LYS A 546 0.95 16.17 20.50
CA LYS A 546 -0.04 16.66 19.53
C LYS A 546 0.56 17.66 18.54
N ALA A 547 1.56 18.44 18.96
CA ALA A 547 2.25 19.41 18.12
C ALA A 547 2.81 18.79 16.83
N LEU A 548 3.28 17.53 16.90
CA LEU A 548 3.80 16.79 15.75
C LEU A 548 2.74 16.60 14.64
N PHE A 549 1.47 16.46 15.00
CA PHE A 549 0.39 16.26 14.03
C PHE A 549 -0.20 17.58 13.54
N GLN A 550 -0.05 18.64 14.32
CA GLN A 550 -0.47 19.99 13.94
C GLN A 550 0.52 20.61 12.95
N ASP A 551 1.82 20.40 13.18
CA ASP A 551 2.89 20.76 12.25
C ASP A 551 4.06 19.79 12.43
N TYR A 552 4.24 18.87 11.47
CA TYR A 552 5.28 17.83 11.55
C TYR A 552 6.69 18.41 11.63
N ARG A 553 6.90 19.66 11.21
CA ARG A 553 8.20 20.33 11.26
C ARG A 553 8.68 20.55 12.69
N SER A 554 7.76 20.57 13.67
CA SER A 554 8.12 20.59 15.09
C SER A 554 8.92 19.36 15.53
N GLY A 555 8.75 18.23 14.84
CA GLY A 555 9.53 17.00 15.03
C GLY A 555 10.46 16.67 13.86
N ALA A 556 10.87 17.66 13.07
CA ALA A 556 11.72 17.44 11.88
C ALA A 556 13.01 16.67 12.20
N ASP A 557 13.62 16.94 13.37
CA ASP A 557 14.84 16.27 13.83
C ASP A 557 14.65 14.78 14.15
N TRP A 558 13.41 14.31 14.27
CA TRP A 558 13.07 12.91 14.52
C TRP A 558 12.67 12.15 13.26
N LEU A 559 12.33 12.88 12.20
CA LEU A 559 11.78 12.34 10.96
C LEU A 559 12.85 12.28 9.85
N PRO A 560 12.83 11.26 8.98
CA PRO A 560 13.72 11.18 7.81
C PRO A 560 13.30 12.14 6.68
N THR A 561 13.42 13.45 6.95
CA THR A 561 13.03 14.55 6.05
C THR A 561 13.89 14.69 4.80
N ASP A 562 15.02 13.99 4.73
CA ASP A 562 15.92 13.92 3.57
C ASP A 562 15.50 12.85 2.54
N THR A 563 14.70 11.86 2.95
CA THR A 563 14.31 10.73 2.09
C THR A 563 12.83 10.71 1.71
N THR A 564 11.98 11.48 2.38
CA THR A 564 10.55 11.62 2.09
C THR A 564 9.99 12.97 2.54
N ASP A 565 8.96 13.42 1.84
CA ASP A 565 8.11 14.54 2.27
C ASP A 565 6.90 14.01 3.04
N TYR A 566 6.31 14.88 3.86
CA TYR A 566 5.13 14.60 4.67
C TYR A 566 3.99 15.54 4.32
N ILE A 567 2.80 14.98 4.15
CA ILE A 567 1.54 15.72 4.15
C ILE A 567 0.74 15.27 5.37
N VAL A 568 0.36 16.21 6.22
CA VAL A 568 -0.36 15.91 7.46
C VAL A 568 -1.69 16.65 7.50
N ARG A 569 -2.76 15.90 7.75
CA ARG A 569 -4.08 16.41 8.05
C ARG A 569 -4.37 16.21 9.54
N TYR A 570 -4.94 17.22 10.19
CA TYR A 570 -5.26 17.21 11.61
C TYR A 570 -6.65 17.78 11.87
N ASP A 571 -7.34 17.21 12.86
CA ASP A 571 -8.61 17.71 13.36
C ASP A 571 -8.80 17.24 14.82
N ASP A 572 -9.42 18.07 15.65
CA ASP A 572 -9.74 17.72 17.03
C ASP A 572 -11.13 18.22 17.45
N ALA A 573 -11.60 17.72 18.59
CA ALA A 573 -12.93 18.01 19.09
C ALA A 573 -13.17 19.49 19.46
N ASN A 574 -12.12 20.32 19.53
CA ASN A 574 -12.21 21.74 19.90
C ASN A 574 -12.19 22.67 18.68
N MET A 575 -12.16 22.13 17.46
CA MET A 575 -12.20 22.93 16.23
C MET A 575 -13.59 23.55 16.00
N ALA A 576 -13.66 24.88 16.07
CA ALA A 576 -14.83 25.67 15.72
C ALA A 576 -14.98 25.76 14.20
N ARG A 577 -15.78 24.86 13.61
CA ARG A 577 -15.89 24.73 12.15
C ARG A 577 -16.87 25.72 11.54
N LEU A 578 -16.35 26.58 10.65
CA LEU A 578 -17.16 27.54 9.88
C LEU A 578 -17.59 26.95 8.54
N ALA A 579 -16.65 26.34 7.83
CA ALA A 579 -16.89 25.72 6.53
C ALA A 579 -16.31 24.30 6.51
N SER A 580 -17.19 23.30 6.60
CA SER A 580 -16.96 22.00 5.96
C SER A 580 -17.83 21.93 4.73
N PHE A 581 -17.27 21.67 3.56
CA PHE A 581 -18.08 21.53 2.36
C PHE A 581 -18.75 20.15 2.27
N ASP A 582 -18.72 19.35 3.33
CA ASP A 582 -19.36 18.03 3.44
C ASP A 582 -20.84 18.06 3.83
N SER A 583 -21.24 18.98 4.70
CA SER A 583 -22.64 19.10 5.14
C SER A 583 -23.42 20.10 4.27
N SER A 584 -24.75 20.02 4.29
CA SER A 584 -25.62 21.03 3.67
C SER A 584 -25.74 22.31 4.51
N ARG A 585 -25.16 22.34 5.71
CA ARG A 585 -25.26 23.44 6.68
C ARG A 585 -23.87 24.02 6.91
N GLN A 586 -23.57 25.12 6.23
CA GLN A 586 -22.44 25.98 6.58
C GLN A 586 -22.91 26.88 7.73
N SER A 587 -22.44 26.61 8.94
CA SER A 587 -22.73 27.47 10.10
C SER A 587 -21.87 28.73 10.02
N GLY A 588 -22.51 29.89 10.08
CA GLY A 588 -21.81 31.14 10.30
C GLY A 588 -21.22 31.83 9.07
N ILE A 589 -21.37 31.28 7.86
CA ILE A 589 -20.98 31.95 6.60
C ILE A 589 -22.18 32.70 6.02
N GLU A 590 -22.09 34.02 5.89
CA GLU A 590 -23.15 34.84 5.27
C GLU A 590 -23.05 34.84 3.75
N ARG A 591 -21.82 34.94 3.23
CA ARG A 591 -21.56 35.15 1.81
C ARG A 591 -20.19 34.60 1.44
N THR A 592 -20.13 33.99 0.25
CA THR A 592 -18.87 33.61 -0.40
C THR A 592 -18.72 34.39 -1.70
N ASP A 593 -17.56 34.99 -1.93
CA ASP A 593 -17.23 35.72 -3.16
C ASP A 593 -15.98 35.14 -3.82
N ALA A 594 -15.98 35.04 -5.15
CA ALA A 594 -14.89 34.48 -5.95
C ALA A 594 -14.50 35.45 -7.06
N GLU A 595 -13.68 36.45 -6.74
CA GLU A 595 -13.24 37.49 -7.67
C GLU A 595 -12.00 37.03 -8.46
N GLY A 596 -11.98 37.25 -9.77
CA GLY A 596 -10.86 36.84 -10.63
C GLY A 596 -10.68 35.32 -10.80
N MET A 597 -11.53 34.51 -10.17
CA MET A 597 -11.53 33.06 -10.29
C MET A 597 -12.14 32.61 -11.63
N LYS A 598 -11.51 31.62 -12.28
CA LYS A 598 -12.10 30.95 -13.45
C LYS A 598 -13.26 30.05 -13.04
N SER A 599 -13.12 29.33 -11.93
CA SER A 599 -14.21 28.58 -11.32
C SER A 599 -13.99 28.44 -9.82
N ALA A 600 -15.07 28.58 -9.05
CA ALA A 600 -15.15 28.23 -7.64
C ALA A 600 -16.40 27.37 -7.46
N ALA A 601 -16.23 26.07 -7.21
CA ALA A 601 -17.36 25.16 -7.06
C ALA A 601 -17.05 24.05 -6.06
N LYS A 602 -18.08 23.59 -5.34
CA LYS A 602 -17.96 22.39 -4.51
C LYS A 602 -17.58 21.18 -5.37
N GLN A 603 -16.51 20.49 -4.99
CA GLN A 603 -15.98 19.32 -5.68
C GLN A 603 -15.66 18.23 -4.64
N GLN A 604 -15.95 16.97 -4.98
CA GLN A 604 -15.54 15.83 -4.17
C GLN A 604 -14.03 15.62 -4.28
N ALA A 605 -13.36 15.36 -3.15
CA ALA A 605 -12.00 14.84 -3.16
C ALA A 605 -11.99 13.44 -3.78
N LYS A 606 -11.05 13.21 -4.70
CA LYS A 606 -10.94 11.96 -5.48
C LYS A 606 -9.65 11.23 -5.19
N ASP A 607 -9.74 9.91 -5.12
CA ASP A 607 -8.59 9.01 -5.09
C ASP A 607 -8.00 8.79 -6.50
N ARG A 608 -6.93 8.00 -6.62
CA ARG A 608 -6.25 7.72 -7.90
C ARG A 608 -7.17 6.97 -8.88
N ASP A 609 -8.22 6.31 -8.40
CA ASP A 609 -9.19 5.65 -9.27
C ASP A 609 -10.31 6.58 -9.75
N GLY A 610 -10.40 7.78 -9.19
CA GLY A 610 -11.44 8.77 -9.46
C GLY A 610 -12.67 8.64 -8.55
N ASN A 611 -12.60 7.79 -7.51
CA ASN A 611 -13.68 7.59 -6.57
C ASN A 611 -13.66 8.63 -5.45
N HIS A 612 -14.82 8.87 -4.84
CA HIS A 612 -14.98 9.78 -3.73
C HIS A 612 -14.23 9.30 -2.46
N LYS A 613 -13.52 10.22 -1.81
CA LYS A 613 -12.78 9.96 -0.56
C LYS A 613 -13.60 10.17 0.73
N GLY A 614 -14.90 10.39 0.62
CA GLY A 614 -15.77 10.64 1.78
C GLY A 614 -15.81 12.11 2.21
N THR A 615 -15.15 13.00 1.45
CA THR A 615 -15.16 14.45 1.68
C THR A 615 -15.24 15.27 0.38
N SER A 616 -15.68 16.52 0.49
CA SER A 616 -15.80 17.54 -0.53
C SER A 616 -15.22 18.84 -0.01
N GLY A 617 -14.59 19.60 -0.91
CA GLY A 617 -14.11 20.95 -0.63
C GLY A 617 -14.59 21.95 -1.67
N MET A 618 -14.19 23.20 -1.53
CA MET A 618 -14.31 24.22 -2.57
C MET A 618 -13.13 24.10 -3.53
N ALA A 619 -13.38 23.67 -4.77
CA ALA A 619 -12.37 23.67 -5.82
C ALA A 619 -12.23 25.08 -6.39
N LEU A 620 -11.07 25.68 -6.18
CA LEU A 620 -10.72 27.03 -6.63
C LEU A 620 -9.73 26.91 -7.79
N HIS A 621 -10.07 27.51 -8.93
CA HIS A 621 -9.27 27.51 -10.15
C HIS A 621 -9.10 28.94 -10.65
N TRP A 622 -7.84 29.33 -10.86
CA TRP A 622 -7.46 30.63 -11.41
C TRP A 622 -6.50 30.46 -12.59
N GLU A 623 -6.50 31.47 -13.46
CA GLU A 623 -5.62 31.56 -14.64
C GLU A 623 -4.80 32.86 -14.66
N LYS A 624 -4.94 33.69 -13.62
CA LYS A 624 -4.19 34.93 -13.44
C LYS A 624 -3.87 35.13 -11.96
N PRO A 625 -2.73 35.76 -11.63
CA PRO A 625 -2.43 36.23 -10.28
C PRO A 625 -3.50 37.19 -9.74
N GLY A 626 -3.65 37.22 -8.42
CA GLY A 626 -4.56 38.10 -7.70
C GLY A 626 -6.00 37.59 -7.56
N ALA A 627 -6.30 36.37 -8.03
CA ALA A 627 -7.62 35.76 -7.84
C ALA A 627 -7.93 35.59 -6.34
N LEU A 628 -9.15 35.90 -5.93
CA LEU A 628 -9.55 36.00 -4.52
C LEU A 628 -10.78 35.13 -4.24
N PHE A 629 -10.72 34.35 -3.16
CA PHE A 629 -11.88 33.68 -2.58
C PHE A 629 -12.12 34.18 -1.16
N THR A 630 -13.26 34.80 -0.91
CA THR A 630 -13.60 35.46 0.37
C THR A 630 -14.78 34.78 1.03
N LEU A 631 -14.67 34.55 2.34
CA LEU A 631 -15.72 34.05 3.22
C LEU A 631 -16.11 35.17 4.20
N SER A 632 -17.32 35.68 4.10
CA SER A 632 -17.87 36.66 5.04
C SER A 632 -18.58 35.94 6.18
N LEU A 633 -18.22 36.29 7.42
CA LEU A 633 -18.67 35.63 8.64
C LEU A 633 -19.81 36.39 9.31
N SER A 634 -20.86 35.67 9.69
CA SER A 634 -21.98 36.23 10.45
C SER A 634 -21.56 36.64 11.85
N LYS A 635 -22.32 37.56 12.48
CA LYS A 635 -22.06 37.96 13.88
C LYS A 635 -22.22 36.80 14.86
N ASP A 636 -23.14 35.89 14.57
CA ASP A 636 -23.46 34.73 15.41
C ASP A 636 -22.78 33.44 14.91
N ALA A 637 -21.69 33.58 14.13
CA ALA A 637 -20.99 32.46 13.51
C ALA A 637 -20.34 31.51 14.51
N LEU A 638 -19.95 32.04 15.67
CA LEU A 638 -19.20 31.36 16.71
C LEU A 638 -19.95 31.50 18.03
N SER A 639 -19.94 30.44 18.83
CA SER A 639 -20.33 30.53 20.24
C SER A 639 -19.35 31.41 21.02
N LYS A 640 -19.72 31.75 22.26
CA LYS A 640 -18.87 32.60 23.11
C LYS A 640 -17.48 31.99 23.36
N SER A 641 -17.40 30.68 23.60
CA SER A 641 -16.11 29.99 23.81
C SER A 641 -15.30 29.90 22.53
N GLU A 642 -15.94 29.66 21.39
CA GLU A 642 -15.25 29.61 20.09
C GLU A 642 -14.76 30.98 19.63
N SER A 643 -15.41 32.05 20.08
CA SER A 643 -15.00 33.43 19.79
C SER A 643 -13.65 33.78 20.42
N GLU A 644 -13.23 33.08 21.47
CA GLU A 644 -11.92 33.28 22.13
C GLU A 644 -10.78 32.53 21.43
N ALA A 645 -11.06 31.77 20.37
CA ALA A 645 -10.03 31.07 19.61
C ALA A 645 -9.01 32.02 18.99
N ASP A 646 -7.74 31.61 18.94
CA ASP A 646 -6.60 32.46 18.56
C ASP A 646 -5.82 31.91 17.35
N ARG A 647 -6.34 30.87 16.68
CA ARG A 647 -5.72 30.23 15.51
C ARG A 647 -6.73 30.05 14.39
N LEU A 648 -6.35 30.44 13.18
CA LEU A 648 -7.06 30.14 11.94
C LEU A 648 -6.67 28.75 11.44
N VAL A 649 -7.67 27.95 11.07
CA VAL A 649 -7.46 26.60 10.52
C VAL A 649 -8.10 26.49 9.15
N PHE A 650 -7.39 25.86 8.22
CA PHE A 650 -7.93 25.40 6.95
C PHE A 650 -7.12 24.22 6.41
N SER A 651 -7.72 23.41 5.55
CA SER A 651 -7.04 22.34 4.83
C SER A 651 -6.99 22.62 3.33
N LEU A 652 -5.85 22.35 2.69
CA LEU A 652 -5.62 22.62 1.28
C LEU A 652 -5.04 21.39 0.58
N SER A 653 -5.63 20.99 -0.55
CA SER A 653 -5.03 20.02 -1.49
C SER A 653 -4.66 20.71 -2.79
N ASN A 654 -3.45 20.46 -3.31
CA ASN A 654 -3.07 20.91 -4.65
C ASN A 654 -3.64 19.94 -5.71
N LEU A 655 -4.44 20.47 -6.65
CA LEU A 655 -5.14 19.71 -7.70
C LEU A 655 -4.57 19.99 -9.10
N GLU A 656 -3.32 20.44 -9.21
CA GLU A 656 -2.67 20.77 -10.48
C GLU A 656 -2.72 19.65 -11.54
N TRP A 657 -2.73 18.38 -11.14
CA TRP A 657 -2.87 17.24 -12.07
C TRP A 657 -4.19 17.28 -12.86
N GLU A 658 -5.25 17.86 -12.29
CA GLU A 658 -6.51 18.02 -13.01
C GLU A 658 -6.42 19.07 -14.14
N LEU A 659 -5.43 19.96 -14.11
CA LEU A 659 -5.19 20.96 -15.16
C LEU A 659 -4.49 20.38 -16.39
N SER A 660 -3.77 19.25 -16.26
CA SER A 660 -3.14 18.56 -17.40
C SER A 660 -4.10 17.65 -18.17
N ASN A 661 -5.41 17.72 -17.86
CA ASN A 661 -6.43 16.78 -18.32
C ASN A 661 -6.08 15.31 -18.02
N GLY A 662 -5.29 15.04 -16.99
CA GLY A 662 -4.80 13.70 -16.65
C GLY A 662 -3.79 13.14 -17.66
N THR A 663 -3.09 14.01 -18.37
CA THR A 663 -2.07 13.64 -19.36
C THR A 663 -0.67 14.05 -18.91
N TYR A 664 0.33 13.34 -19.41
CA TYR A 664 1.75 13.62 -19.15
C TYR A 664 2.35 14.63 -20.15
N GLU A 665 1.55 15.15 -21.09
CA GLU A 665 2.02 16.00 -22.19
C GLU A 665 2.03 17.49 -21.83
N GLU A 666 1.14 17.91 -20.95
CA GLU A 666 1.00 19.30 -20.52
C GLU A 666 1.90 19.58 -19.30
N PRO A 667 2.69 20.66 -19.31
CA PRO A 667 3.53 21.03 -18.18
C PRO A 667 2.66 21.49 -16.98
N LEU A 668 3.09 21.09 -15.79
CA LEU A 668 2.43 21.48 -14.54
C LEU A 668 2.66 22.97 -14.26
N PRO A 669 1.69 23.69 -13.69
CA PRO A 669 1.90 25.07 -13.26
C PRO A 669 2.92 25.16 -12.12
N PRO A 670 3.43 26.37 -11.80
CA PRO A 670 4.14 26.60 -10.55
C PRO A 670 3.29 26.20 -9.34
N LEU A 671 3.94 25.87 -8.22
CA LEU A 671 3.21 25.56 -6.99
C LEU A 671 2.31 26.74 -6.58
N PRO A 672 1.13 26.47 -5.98
CA PRO A 672 0.26 27.52 -5.49
C PRO A 672 0.99 28.41 -4.48
N ASP A 673 0.96 29.71 -4.74
CA ASP A 673 1.39 30.74 -3.80
C ASP A 673 0.18 31.61 -3.47
N LEU A 674 -0.05 31.86 -2.19
CA LEU A 674 -1.22 32.61 -1.74
C LEU A 674 -0.95 33.42 -0.49
N GLU A 675 -1.70 34.51 -0.37
CA GLU A 675 -1.81 35.33 0.82
C GLU A 675 -3.14 35.03 1.51
N ILE A 676 -3.12 34.93 2.84
CA ILE A 676 -4.31 34.85 3.66
C ILE A 676 -4.62 36.24 4.19
N ALA A 677 -5.79 36.77 3.90
CA ALA A 677 -6.24 38.05 4.43
C ALA A 677 -7.37 37.83 5.45
N ILE A 678 -7.27 38.47 6.61
CA ILE A 678 -8.36 38.54 7.59
C ILE A 678 -8.83 39.97 7.73
N ALA A 679 -10.14 40.19 7.68
CA ALA A 679 -10.74 41.46 8.04
C ALA A 679 -11.43 41.32 9.39
N THR A 680 -11.30 42.34 10.23
CA THR A 680 -11.94 42.40 11.55
C THR A 680 -13.25 43.18 11.48
N ARG A 681 -14.07 43.07 12.52
CA ARG A 681 -15.38 43.72 12.61
C ARG A 681 -15.28 45.23 12.82
N ASP A 682 -14.15 45.73 13.29
CA ASP A 682 -13.87 47.17 13.43
C ASP A 682 -13.32 47.83 12.15
N GLY A 683 -13.06 47.02 11.11
CA GLY A 683 -12.61 47.46 9.80
C GLY A 683 -11.10 47.35 9.55
N ALA A 684 -10.30 46.85 10.50
CA ALA A 684 -8.89 46.56 10.24
C ALA A 684 -8.71 45.32 9.35
N SER A 685 -7.68 45.33 8.49
CA SER A 685 -7.34 44.24 7.58
C SER A 685 -5.87 43.85 7.72
N TYR A 686 -5.61 42.55 7.75
CA TYR A 686 -4.28 41.97 7.94
C TYR A 686 -4.03 40.92 6.86
N ILE A 687 -2.79 40.85 6.35
CA ILE A 687 -2.42 39.95 5.26
C ILE A 687 -1.20 39.14 5.67
N LEU A 688 -1.25 37.83 5.54
CA LEU A 688 -0.13 36.93 5.78
C LEU A 688 0.21 36.16 4.51
N PRO A 689 1.40 36.37 3.91
CA PRO A 689 1.89 35.51 2.83
C PRO A 689 2.07 34.09 3.35
N LEU A 690 1.39 33.10 2.76
CA LEU A 690 1.42 31.73 3.29
C LEU A 690 2.83 31.12 3.20
N ARG A 691 3.65 31.55 2.22
CA ARG A 691 5.07 31.20 2.11
C ARG A 691 5.91 31.56 3.33
N SER A 692 5.52 32.60 4.08
CA SER A 692 6.16 32.96 5.35
C SER A 692 5.83 31.98 6.48
N PHE A 693 4.82 31.12 6.31
CA PHE A 693 4.42 30.11 7.29
C PHE A 693 4.75 28.69 6.83
N MET A 694 4.18 28.25 5.72
CA MET A 694 4.39 26.95 5.07
C MET A 694 3.84 27.03 3.63
N MET A 695 4.67 26.77 2.62
CA MET A 695 4.18 26.69 1.24
C MET A 695 3.29 25.45 1.02
N PRO A 696 2.27 25.53 0.15
CA PRO A 696 1.61 24.35 -0.40
C PRO A 696 2.61 23.39 -1.05
N GLY A 697 2.64 22.15 -0.54
CA GLY A 697 3.55 21.12 -1.02
C GLY A 697 3.21 20.61 -2.42
N GLU A 698 4.21 19.99 -3.06
CA GLU A 698 4.02 19.24 -4.29
C GLU A 698 3.20 17.96 -4.04
N PRO A 699 2.18 17.65 -4.86
CA PRO A 699 1.51 16.35 -4.79
C PRO A 699 2.49 15.20 -4.98
N ALA A 700 2.31 14.10 -4.25
CA ALA A 700 3.19 12.94 -4.38
C ALA A 700 2.92 12.15 -5.68
N TYR A 701 3.65 12.49 -6.74
CA TYR A 701 3.61 11.78 -8.02
C TYR A 701 4.33 10.44 -7.94
N THR A 702 3.63 9.38 -8.31
CA THR A 702 4.17 8.01 -8.32
C THR A 702 4.00 7.37 -9.69
N SER A 703 5.09 6.86 -10.24
CA SER A 703 5.05 5.86 -11.31
C SER A 703 5.34 4.49 -10.69
N PHE A 704 4.36 3.60 -10.73
CA PHE A 704 4.38 2.31 -10.07
C PHE A 704 5.14 1.25 -10.88
N LEU A 705 5.32 1.42 -12.18
CA LEU A 705 5.91 0.39 -13.05
C LEU A 705 7.18 0.86 -13.75
N THR A 706 8.16 -0.03 -13.83
CA THR A 706 9.39 0.17 -14.61
C THR A 706 9.12 0.33 -16.10
N LEU A 707 8.02 -0.24 -16.59
CA LEU A 707 7.51 -0.02 -17.95
C LEU A 707 6.26 0.85 -17.88
N GLY A 708 6.47 2.17 -17.86
CA GLY A 708 5.42 3.16 -17.61
C GLY A 708 4.19 3.07 -18.53
N LYS A 709 4.38 2.60 -19.78
CA LYS A 709 3.29 2.38 -20.74
C LYS A 709 2.25 1.36 -20.28
N LEU A 710 2.59 0.49 -19.34
CA LEU A 710 1.69 -0.53 -18.80
C LEU A 710 0.76 0.00 -17.69
N GLU A 711 1.01 1.18 -17.14
CA GLU A 711 0.26 1.66 -15.96
C GLU A 711 -1.24 1.81 -16.18
N ARG A 712 -1.65 2.10 -17.42
CA ARG A 712 -3.06 2.20 -17.82
C ARG A 712 -3.76 0.85 -18.03
N GLU A 713 -3.02 -0.25 -18.02
CA GLU A 713 -3.50 -1.56 -18.45
C GLU A 713 -3.40 -2.60 -17.33
N VAL A 714 -2.35 -2.51 -16.52
CA VAL A 714 -2.07 -3.42 -15.41
C VAL A 714 -3.15 -3.32 -14.34
N LYS A 715 -3.57 -4.49 -13.81
CA LYS A 715 -4.53 -4.62 -12.69
C LYS A 715 -5.82 -3.81 -12.92
N ASN A 716 -6.42 -3.89 -14.11
CA ASN A 716 -7.62 -3.12 -14.47
C ASN A 716 -7.41 -1.59 -14.34
N SER A 717 -6.29 -1.09 -14.85
CA SER A 717 -5.92 0.33 -14.83
C SER A 717 -5.69 0.90 -13.42
N LYS A 718 -5.28 0.07 -12.46
CA LYS A 718 -5.00 0.47 -11.07
C LYS A 718 -4.01 1.63 -10.96
N TYR A 719 -2.97 1.64 -11.81
CA TYR A 719 -1.88 2.62 -11.74
C TYR A 719 -2.05 3.80 -12.70
N LYS A 720 -3.25 4.00 -13.28
CA LYS A 720 -3.49 4.97 -14.37
C LYS A 720 -3.20 6.44 -13.99
N ASN A 721 -3.39 6.82 -12.72
CA ASN A 721 -3.20 8.18 -12.22
C ASN A 721 -2.03 8.20 -11.24
N PRO A 722 -1.06 9.12 -11.39
CA PRO A 722 0.15 9.15 -10.57
C PRO A 722 -0.06 9.77 -9.18
N THR A 723 -1.12 10.55 -8.98
CA THR A 723 -1.40 11.30 -7.76
C THR A 723 -2.90 11.31 -7.44
N GLU A 724 -3.24 11.65 -6.20
CA GLU A 724 -4.60 11.80 -5.68
C GLU A 724 -4.71 13.07 -4.83
N ALA A 725 -5.94 13.51 -4.56
CA ALA A 725 -6.16 14.63 -3.65
C ALA A 725 -5.80 14.22 -2.21
N VAL A 726 -4.82 14.89 -1.61
CA VAL A 726 -4.41 14.74 -0.21
C VAL A 726 -4.27 16.14 0.38
N ALA A 727 -4.91 16.39 1.52
CA ALA A 727 -4.96 17.71 2.12
C ALA A 727 -3.91 17.90 3.22
N GLN A 728 -3.24 19.05 3.21
CA GLN A 728 -2.44 19.55 4.33
C GLN A 728 -3.30 20.47 5.19
N THR A 729 -3.28 20.28 6.50
CA THR A 729 -3.90 21.23 7.44
C THR A 729 -2.91 22.34 7.78
N TYR A 730 -3.39 23.58 7.80
CA TYR A 730 -2.68 24.77 8.22
C TYR A 730 -3.33 25.29 9.50
N ILE A 731 -2.55 25.41 10.57
CA ILE A 731 -3.00 25.95 11.87
C ILE A 731 -2.17 27.20 12.16
N ILE A 732 -2.69 28.36 11.78
CA ILE A 732 -1.95 29.63 11.79
C ILE A 732 -2.35 30.45 13.02
N PRO A 733 -1.42 30.77 13.95
CA PRO A 733 -1.69 31.71 15.03
C PRO A 733 -2.12 33.09 14.50
N LEU A 734 -3.21 33.65 15.03
CA LEU A 734 -3.70 34.97 14.66
C LEU A 734 -2.69 36.09 14.98
N ALA A 735 -1.84 35.89 15.99
CA ALA A 735 -0.73 36.80 16.32
C ALA A 735 0.28 37.01 15.16
N LEU A 736 0.37 36.07 14.22
CA LEU A 736 1.23 36.24 13.03
C LEU A 736 0.65 37.27 12.04
N PHE A 737 -0.65 37.55 12.08
CA PHE A 737 -1.29 38.56 11.23
C PHE A 737 -1.08 39.98 11.74
N GLU A 738 -0.97 40.17 13.06
CA GLU A 738 -0.86 41.49 13.71
C GLU A 738 0.36 42.30 13.26
N HIS A 739 1.40 41.60 12.81
CA HIS A 739 2.65 42.20 12.33
C HIS A 739 2.58 42.69 10.88
N ASN A 740 1.51 42.35 10.14
CA ASN A 740 1.29 42.68 8.74
C ASN A 740 -0.01 43.48 8.54
N LYS A 741 -0.21 44.53 9.35
CA LYS A 741 -1.36 45.43 9.22
C LYS A 741 -1.33 46.12 7.85
N ALA A 742 -2.33 45.85 7.00
CA ALA A 742 -2.48 46.55 5.74
C ALA A 742 -2.84 48.02 6.05
N SER A 743 -2.06 48.94 5.49
CA SER A 743 -2.12 50.38 5.75
C SER A 743 -3.55 50.95 5.68
N ALA A 744 -4.18 51.15 6.84
CA ALA A 744 -5.33 52.03 7.02
C ALA A 744 -4.94 53.08 8.08
N GLU A 745 -5.13 54.34 7.71
CA GLU A 745 -4.69 55.56 8.40
C GLU A 745 -4.67 55.45 9.93
N ASP A 746 -3.50 55.70 10.52
CA ASP A 746 -3.33 56.00 11.94
C ASP A 746 -4.24 57.16 12.33
N LYS A 747 -5.40 56.85 12.89
CA LYS A 747 -6.17 57.77 13.72
C LYS A 747 -6.42 57.12 15.08
N ALA A 748 -5.74 57.70 16.07
CA ALA A 748 -5.87 57.53 17.51
C ALA A 748 -5.04 56.42 18.19
N GLY A 749 -3.78 56.76 18.52
CA GLY A 749 -3.28 56.90 19.90
C GLY A 749 -3.25 55.68 20.83
N ASN A 750 -2.04 55.32 21.26
CA ASN A 750 -1.67 54.75 22.58
C ASN A 750 -2.72 53.87 23.32
N GLY A 751 -3.27 52.87 22.64
CA GLY A 751 -3.98 51.75 23.27
C GLY A 751 -3.14 50.49 23.15
N ALA A 752 -3.03 49.70 24.22
CA ALA A 752 -2.47 48.36 24.15
C ALA A 752 -3.14 47.59 23.01
N GLN A 753 -2.35 47.04 22.08
CA GLN A 753 -2.85 46.27 20.96
C GLN A 753 -3.51 45.00 21.53
N THR A 754 -4.84 44.97 21.56
CA THR A 754 -5.60 43.80 21.99
C THR A 754 -5.35 42.68 20.98
N ALA A 755 -4.98 41.49 21.47
CA ALA A 755 -4.76 40.32 20.62
C ALA A 755 -6.02 39.99 19.80
N ILE A 756 -5.87 39.77 18.50
CA ILE A 756 -6.99 39.44 17.60
C ILE A 756 -7.49 38.04 17.95
N THR A 757 -8.79 37.93 18.20
CA THR A 757 -9.47 36.65 18.43
C THR A 757 -10.42 36.31 17.28
N ALA A 758 -10.87 35.06 17.21
CA ALA A 758 -11.81 34.58 16.20
C ALA A 758 -13.12 35.39 16.18
N GLY A 759 -13.60 35.85 17.35
CA GLY A 759 -14.81 36.67 17.47
C GLY A 759 -14.69 38.04 16.80
N ASP A 760 -13.46 38.56 16.70
CA ASP A 760 -13.17 39.87 16.08
C ASP A 760 -13.19 39.81 14.55
N ILE A 761 -13.16 38.61 13.95
CA ILE A 761 -13.01 38.43 12.50
C ILE A 761 -14.38 38.55 11.79
N SER A 762 -14.44 39.37 10.76
CA SER A 762 -15.60 39.57 9.88
C SER A 762 -15.47 38.83 8.54
N SER A 763 -14.25 38.61 8.05
CA SER A 763 -14.02 37.78 6.86
C SER A 763 -12.64 37.15 6.81
N VAL A 764 -12.53 36.04 6.08
CA VAL A 764 -11.28 35.37 5.73
C VAL A 764 -11.22 35.25 4.21
N ALA A 765 -10.10 35.65 3.60
CA ALA A 765 -9.91 35.60 2.17
C ALA A 765 -8.59 34.94 1.77
N PHE A 766 -8.64 34.17 0.68
CA PHE A 766 -7.52 33.45 0.09
C PHE A 766 -7.18 34.09 -1.25
N ARG A 767 -6.04 34.79 -1.33
CA ARG A 767 -5.59 35.47 -2.55
C ARG A 767 -4.46 34.69 -3.20
N PHE A 768 -4.67 34.21 -4.42
CA PHE A 768 -3.72 33.38 -5.16
C PHE A 768 -2.81 34.24 -6.03
N GLN A 769 -1.50 34.18 -5.77
CA GLN A 769 -0.47 34.98 -6.42
C GLN A 769 0.22 34.27 -7.58
N SER A 770 0.18 32.93 -7.62
CA SER A 770 0.75 32.19 -8.75
C SER A 770 -0.03 32.41 -10.05
N GLU A 771 0.63 32.24 -11.20
CA GLU A 771 0.07 32.57 -12.52
C GLU A 771 -1.24 31.84 -12.82
N ARG A 772 -1.30 30.55 -12.51
CA ARG A 772 -2.48 29.70 -12.64
C ARG A 772 -2.37 28.53 -11.67
N GLY A 773 -3.50 27.92 -11.34
CA GLY A 773 -3.50 26.74 -10.50
C GLY A 773 -4.90 26.28 -10.14
N LYS A 774 -4.95 25.14 -9.45
CA LYS A 774 -6.19 24.58 -8.95
C LYS A 774 -5.94 23.95 -7.59
N VAL A 775 -6.78 24.28 -6.60
CA VAL A 775 -6.71 23.71 -5.25
C VAL A 775 -8.09 23.27 -4.78
N LEU A 776 -8.11 22.38 -3.80
CA LEU A 776 -9.29 22.04 -3.01
C LEU A 776 -9.12 22.62 -1.62
N LEU A 777 -9.97 23.57 -1.24
CA LEU A 777 -9.99 24.18 0.08
C LEU A 777 -11.12 23.60 0.93
N ASP A 778 -10.84 23.22 2.17
CA ASP A 778 -11.83 22.63 3.09
C ASP A 778 -11.46 22.89 4.56
N ASP A 779 -12.30 22.42 5.49
CA ASP A 779 -12.06 22.45 6.95
C ASP A 779 -11.65 23.83 7.48
N ILE A 780 -12.41 24.86 7.13
CA ILE A 780 -12.11 26.24 7.52
C ILE A 780 -12.77 26.52 8.87
N GLY A 781 -11.99 27.04 9.82
CA GLY A 781 -12.48 27.30 11.17
C GLY A 781 -11.44 27.96 12.06
N PHE A 782 -11.70 27.89 13.37
CA PHE A 782 -10.80 28.40 14.39
C PHE A 782 -10.54 27.36 15.48
N MET A 783 -9.40 27.46 16.15
CA MET A 783 -9.02 26.61 17.27
C MET A 783 -8.51 27.43 18.46
N PRO A 784 -8.81 27.03 19.71
CA PRO A 784 -8.32 27.72 20.91
C PRO A 784 -6.81 27.47 21.15
N GLY A 785 -6.12 28.49 21.66
CA GLY A 785 -4.75 28.39 22.15
C GLY A 785 -4.74 27.88 23.59
N GLY A 786 -4.32 26.63 23.82
CA GLY A 786 -4.36 26.07 25.18
C GLY A 786 -4.05 24.57 25.37
N GLY A 787 -3.68 23.85 24.31
CA GLY A 787 -3.03 22.54 24.35
C GLY A 787 -1.54 22.74 24.07
N ALA A 788 -0.73 21.69 24.18
CA ALA A 788 0.67 21.80 23.81
C ALA A 788 0.78 21.92 22.28
N TYR A 789 0.72 23.18 21.82
CA TYR A 789 0.67 23.59 20.43
C TYR A 789 2.07 23.99 19.95
N VAL A 790 2.26 23.93 18.64
CA VAL A 790 3.49 24.37 17.97
C VAL A 790 3.72 25.86 18.25
N HIS A 791 4.92 26.18 18.76
CA HIS A 791 5.39 27.55 18.95
C HIS A 791 6.10 28.03 17.69
N TYR A 792 5.82 29.27 17.31
CA TYR A 792 6.41 29.91 16.13
C TYR A 792 7.16 31.16 16.60
N ARG A 793 8.44 31.28 16.22
CA ARG A 793 9.18 32.54 16.33
C ARG A 793 9.32 33.16 14.95
N GLN A 794 9.41 34.48 14.88
CA GLN A 794 9.84 35.12 13.64
C GLN A 794 11.26 34.68 13.30
N GLY A 795 11.50 34.32 12.03
CA GLY A 795 12.84 34.28 11.49
C GLY A 795 13.47 35.67 11.54
N THR A 796 14.76 35.75 11.86
CA THR A 796 15.52 37.00 11.84
C THR A 796 15.99 37.37 10.44
#